data_AF-A0A959TS18-F1
#
_entry.id   AF-A0A959TS18-F1
#
_cell.length_a   1.000
_cell.length_b   1.000
_cell.length_c   1.000
_cell.angle_alpha   90.00
_cell.angle_beta   90.00
_cell.angle_gamma   90.00
#
_symmetry.space_group_name_H-M   'P 1'
#
loop_
_entity.id
_entity.type
_entity.pdbx_description
1 polymer ?
#
loop_
_entity_poly.entity_id
_entity_poly.type
_entity_poly.pdbx_seq_one_letter_code
_entity_poly.pdbx_strand_id
1 'polypeptide(L)'
;MLRTKLLLATTLLTVVSVHALPGIPPGSNTMVQFQTTSNSVSETDGLTQLSVDLFSPDPFNGTSVDVVLVSGDATRVDNYTTETVSWPANDASSMFVNITLTDNGDCDGDAVLVFELQNATGGSGAIVGPNDQFTLTITDDDILVDSDNDAIPDCVDPCPLAVDGIANFNTVTCNCDPGYYQQTTLIGANTVITGCTECPAGTYCPDGIQSIPCPAGRYSDQPGQSACALCAAGTFNPTQGATSCQACQAGYFNATPGAVLCQPCDAGSFSASSGATSCQLCPPGAYSDVVGASSCQLCTAGTFNPVPGATECFDCPAGTFGDLPGQTECQDCAEGSFNPNPGASACQLCPPGAFSNVTGAVACQLCSSGTYNPIAGAIECIDCPIGTGSGVGAIECTPIGGCDNWTLTFWTDPNGGETAWNITEYGTANVLASGSGYSSNSMVTETICVPPGMCWDLTFTDSGNDGIPGGGWVLRDQNGDRVIDNTGNGGAFSSSATPGLPFCSPIGSDHLIFSSCDRMDWLSNEFIVASANPAVNAQWGMGDQTDDGYQFWFSDPVGGYDRRIFHSHAQSMGFGPSTATRACHMPLTWVTYPLPTNTLLNVRVRSRVNGVYAEFGPACRFQLLSAPPACPTTHLVNDPNNPNFSCGVTRTFGGSDKVVAAPLVGATHYKFRFVNIGEGFIRNIAGTSPARILNWVTLPLEDGVDYDVTVATSFDGGTTYCPFGEVCVVTINGAPAPIDNDNDGYTSDVDCNDNDPQLNPADVDMDGYSSCMGDCDDNDPFVFPGSGCASVDSDNDGLFDEDETNVFGTDPFDPDTDGGGVNDGTEVLVDGTDPLDPADDLVTPGPGARNMRVNTVQMTLWPNPNRGDQLFLALNGLAETQALVKLDLFDIYGQRVLSRQLQADQGAVNGAIDLEGQLAPGMYMVNIAAGDR
;
A
#
# COMPACT_ATOMS: atom_id res chain seq x y z
N MET A 1 129.76 27.50 -12.99
CA MET A 1 131.01 26.71 -12.89
C MET A 1 131.74 27.05 -11.60
N LEU A 2 132.76 26.28 -11.20
CA LEU A 2 133.52 26.47 -9.96
C LEU A 2 134.40 27.75 -9.93
N ARG A 3 134.86 28.09 -8.71
CA ARG A 3 135.99 28.96 -8.30
C ARG A 3 135.70 30.46 -8.13
N THR A 4 136.40 31.23 -7.26
CA THR A 4 137.16 30.96 -6.01
C THR A 4 137.43 32.33 -5.32
N LYS A 5 137.58 32.35 -3.98
CA LYS A 5 138.00 33.48 -3.12
C LYS A 5 138.98 34.51 -3.74
N LEU A 6 138.78 35.81 -3.45
CA LEU A 6 139.74 36.65 -2.72
C LEU A 6 139.09 37.91 -2.11
N LEU A 7 139.72 38.54 -1.12
CA LEU A 7 139.39 39.87 -0.60
C LEU A 7 140.14 40.96 -1.39
N LEU A 8 139.49 42.11 -1.65
CA LEU A 8 140.00 43.45 -1.27
C LEU A 8 138.91 44.53 -1.48
N ALA A 9 139.21 45.79 -1.12
CA ALA A 9 138.25 46.88 -1.02
C ALA A 9 138.25 47.87 -2.20
N THR A 10 137.18 48.68 -2.27
CA THR A 10 137.06 50.01 -2.92
C THR A 10 137.48 50.17 -4.40
N THR A 11 136.49 50.39 -5.27
CA THR A 11 136.51 51.55 -6.20
C THR A 11 135.10 51.95 -6.64
N LEU A 12 134.86 53.26 -6.78
CA LEU A 12 133.78 53.78 -7.61
C LEU A 12 134.17 53.61 -9.08
N LEU A 13 133.23 53.25 -9.97
CA LEU A 13 132.85 54.13 -11.08
C LEU A 13 131.53 53.75 -11.74
N THR A 14 130.83 54.78 -12.21
CA THR A 14 129.56 54.76 -12.94
C THR A 14 129.64 54.04 -14.29
N VAL A 15 128.54 53.39 -14.69
CA VAL A 15 128.08 53.42 -16.08
C VAL A 15 126.72 54.12 -16.10
N VAL A 16 126.67 55.34 -16.64
CA VAL A 16 125.42 56.07 -16.82
C VAL A 16 124.69 55.50 -18.04
N SER A 17 123.58 54.81 -17.82
CA SER A 17 122.60 54.47 -18.86
C SER A 17 121.65 55.67 -19.04
N VAL A 18 121.95 56.56 -19.99
CA VAL A 18 121.01 57.63 -20.36
C VAL A 18 119.88 57.03 -21.21
N HIS A 19 118.88 56.47 -20.56
CA HIS A 19 117.57 56.28 -21.16
C HIS A 19 116.69 57.47 -20.82
N ALA A 20 116.78 58.51 -21.65
CA ALA A 20 115.77 59.56 -21.68
C ALA A 20 114.42 58.90 -22.02
N LEU A 21 113.43 59.06 -21.13
CA LEU A 21 112.06 58.67 -21.43
C LEU A 21 111.58 59.43 -22.69
N PRO A 22 110.79 58.79 -23.57
CA PRO A 22 110.28 59.45 -24.77
C PRO A 22 109.45 60.68 -24.39
N GLY A 23 109.66 61.79 -25.10
CA GLY A 23 109.23 63.11 -24.68
C GLY A 23 107.73 63.22 -24.37
N ILE A 24 107.41 63.35 -23.08
CA ILE A 24 106.09 63.72 -22.60
C ILE A 24 105.83 65.18 -23.02
N PRO A 25 104.67 65.51 -23.62
CA PRO A 25 104.43 66.85 -24.16
C PRO A 25 104.33 67.92 -23.06
N PRO A 26 104.78 69.16 -23.33
CA PRO A 26 104.64 70.26 -22.39
C PRO A 26 103.16 70.57 -22.16
N GLY A 27 102.71 70.48 -20.91
CA GLY A 27 101.29 70.58 -20.52
C GLY A 27 100.73 69.33 -19.82
N SER A 28 101.56 68.33 -19.51
CA SER A 28 101.20 67.28 -18.54
C SER A 28 101.20 67.82 -17.11
N ASN A 29 100.22 67.41 -16.31
CA ASN A 29 100.18 67.74 -14.88
C ASN A 29 101.42 67.16 -14.16
N THR A 30 101.84 67.86 -13.10
CA THR A 30 102.82 67.32 -12.13
C THR A 30 102.22 66.11 -11.42
N MET A 31 102.99 65.03 -11.23
CA MET A 31 102.49 63.76 -10.69
C MET A 31 103.39 63.26 -9.56
N VAL A 32 102.81 62.87 -8.43
CA VAL A 32 103.51 62.36 -7.24
C VAL A 32 103.13 60.89 -7.00
N GLN A 33 104.09 60.00 -6.77
CA GLN A 33 103.80 58.57 -6.53
C GLN A 33 104.91 57.88 -5.72
N PHE A 34 104.61 56.76 -5.09
CA PHE A 34 105.64 55.94 -4.44
C PHE A 34 106.55 55.24 -5.47
N GLN A 35 107.84 55.13 -5.13
CA GLN A 35 108.86 54.51 -5.98
C GLN A 35 108.71 52.98 -6.08
N THR A 36 108.23 52.34 -5.02
CA THR A 36 107.77 50.95 -4.96
C THR A 36 106.42 50.90 -4.23
N THR A 37 105.65 49.82 -4.38
CA THR A 37 104.33 49.68 -3.75
C THR A 37 104.31 48.74 -2.54
N SER A 38 105.46 48.18 -2.14
CA SER A 38 105.57 47.39 -0.91
C SER A 38 107.01 47.22 -0.41
N ASN A 39 107.16 46.86 0.86
CA ASN A 39 108.39 46.32 1.46
C ASN A 39 108.07 45.37 2.64
N SER A 40 109.03 44.55 3.07
CA SER A 40 108.94 43.70 4.26
C SER A 40 110.19 43.90 5.13
N VAL A 41 110.02 43.96 6.44
CA VAL A 41 111.07 44.20 7.46
C VAL A 41 110.77 43.40 8.73
N SER A 42 111.79 43.09 9.55
CA SER A 42 111.57 42.61 10.92
C SER A 42 111.24 43.81 11.84
N GLU A 43 110.48 43.62 12.92
CA GLU A 43 110.32 44.70 13.91
C GLU A 43 111.64 45.12 14.56
N THR A 44 112.56 44.16 14.73
CA THR A 44 113.94 44.38 15.20
C THR A 44 114.84 45.18 14.24
N ASP A 45 114.42 45.43 12.98
CA ASP A 45 115.13 46.36 12.08
C ASP A 45 115.03 47.83 12.56
N GLY A 46 114.02 48.15 13.38
CA GLY A 46 113.85 49.43 14.08
C GLY A 46 113.53 50.68 13.23
N LEU A 47 113.90 50.71 11.94
CA LEU A 47 113.62 51.84 11.04
C LEU A 47 113.55 51.40 9.57
N THR A 48 112.49 51.80 8.87
CA THR A 48 112.36 51.64 7.42
C THR A 48 112.00 52.97 6.73
N GLN A 49 112.05 53.02 5.40
CA GLN A 49 111.83 54.27 4.63
C GLN A 49 110.86 54.08 3.46
N LEU A 50 109.90 54.99 3.33
CA LEU A 50 109.00 55.10 2.17
C LEU A 50 109.56 56.13 1.20
N SER A 51 109.82 55.73 -0.05
CA SER A 51 110.39 56.59 -1.09
C SER A 51 109.30 57.14 -2.02
N VAL A 52 109.23 58.46 -2.15
CA VAL A 52 108.23 59.20 -2.94
C VAL A 52 108.93 60.00 -4.04
N ASP A 53 108.52 59.78 -5.30
CA ASP A 53 109.10 60.40 -6.49
C ASP A 53 108.15 61.44 -7.11
N LEU A 54 108.72 62.54 -7.61
CA LEU A 54 108.00 63.63 -8.28
C LEU A 54 108.30 63.67 -9.79
N PHE A 55 107.26 63.58 -10.61
CA PHE A 55 107.34 63.55 -12.07
C PHE A 55 106.73 64.83 -12.66
N SER A 56 107.37 65.38 -13.71
CA SER A 56 107.00 66.66 -14.34
C SER A 56 106.83 67.82 -13.33
N PRO A 57 107.87 68.16 -12.54
CA PRO A 57 107.79 69.27 -11.58
C PRO A 57 107.57 70.61 -12.28
N ASP A 58 106.75 71.47 -11.68
CA ASP A 58 106.48 72.80 -12.21
C ASP A 58 107.68 73.75 -11.99
N PRO A 59 108.11 74.53 -13.00
CA PRO A 59 109.29 75.39 -12.87
C PRO A 59 109.06 76.67 -12.05
N PHE A 60 107.83 76.94 -11.59
CA PHE A 60 107.48 78.17 -10.85
C PHE A 60 106.80 77.92 -9.50
N ASN A 61 106.13 76.77 -9.32
CA ASN A 61 105.33 76.43 -8.15
C ASN A 61 105.88 75.16 -7.48
N GLY A 62 106.01 75.19 -6.15
CA GLY A 62 106.28 73.98 -5.37
C GLY A 62 105.11 73.00 -5.41
N THR A 63 105.37 71.74 -5.03
CA THR A 63 104.37 70.66 -4.95
C THR A 63 104.42 70.01 -3.57
N SER A 64 103.29 69.60 -3.02
CA SER A 64 103.18 68.91 -1.72
C SER A 64 102.19 67.76 -1.77
N VAL A 65 102.43 66.71 -0.96
CA VAL A 65 101.54 65.55 -0.81
C VAL A 65 101.60 65.05 0.63
N ASP A 66 100.49 64.51 1.15
CA ASP A 66 100.41 63.89 2.46
C ASP A 66 100.65 62.38 2.35
N VAL A 67 101.51 61.81 3.21
CA VAL A 67 101.70 60.37 3.37
C VAL A 67 100.84 59.92 4.55
N VAL A 68 99.71 59.27 4.27
CA VAL A 68 98.69 58.91 5.27
C VAL A 68 98.74 57.41 5.55
N LEU A 69 98.85 57.00 6.81
CA LEU A 69 98.58 55.61 7.20
C LEU A 69 97.06 55.37 7.15
N VAL A 70 96.60 54.50 6.26
CA VAL A 70 95.17 54.25 5.99
C VAL A 70 94.67 52.89 6.47
N SER A 71 95.56 51.94 6.75
CA SER A 71 95.24 50.63 7.33
C SER A 71 96.44 50.04 8.08
N GLY A 72 96.17 49.14 9.03
CA GLY A 72 97.18 48.55 9.93
C GLY A 72 97.23 49.23 11.30
N ASP A 73 97.90 48.61 12.26
CA ASP A 73 98.02 49.15 13.62
C ASP A 73 99.17 50.16 13.71
N ALA A 74 98.83 51.42 13.98
CA ALA A 74 99.81 52.49 14.14
C ALA A 74 100.77 52.28 15.32
N THR A 75 100.41 51.49 16.33
CA THR A 75 101.27 51.23 17.51
C THR A 75 102.56 50.49 17.16
N ARG A 76 102.55 49.65 16.11
CA ARG A 76 103.74 48.97 15.57
C ARG A 76 104.73 49.90 14.87
N VAL A 77 104.32 51.14 14.61
CA VAL A 77 105.12 52.16 13.91
C VAL A 77 105.22 53.47 14.69
N ASP A 78 105.49 53.36 16.00
CA ASP A 78 105.62 54.48 16.96
C ASP A 78 104.45 55.48 16.91
N ASN A 79 103.23 54.97 16.70
CA ASN A 79 101.99 55.75 16.54
C ASN A 79 102.05 56.80 15.41
N TYR A 80 102.62 56.41 14.26
CA TYR A 80 102.79 57.26 13.07
C TYR A 80 101.58 58.16 12.77
N THR A 81 101.86 59.43 12.53
CA THR A 81 100.88 60.44 12.09
C THR A 81 101.28 61.02 10.75
N THR A 82 100.30 61.40 9.93
CA THR A 82 100.50 61.91 8.55
C THR A 82 101.61 62.95 8.43
N GLU A 83 102.61 62.65 7.60
CA GLU A 83 103.66 63.61 7.21
C GLU A 83 103.38 64.22 5.83
N THR A 84 103.51 65.55 5.71
CA THR A 84 103.42 66.26 4.42
C THR A 84 104.80 66.39 3.77
N VAL A 85 105.03 65.69 2.68
CA VAL A 85 106.24 65.81 1.85
C VAL A 85 106.08 66.99 0.89
N SER A 86 107.13 67.81 0.71
CA SER A 86 107.08 69.03 -0.10
C SER A 86 108.35 69.27 -0.92
N TRP A 87 108.18 69.62 -2.19
CA TRP A 87 109.23 69.96 -3.15
C TRP A 87 109.20 71.45 -3.51
N PRO A 88 110.35 72.14 -3.54
CA PRO A 88 110.48 73.45 -4.17
C PRO A 88 110.13 73.43 -5.67
N ALA A 89 109.85 74.60 -6.23
CA ALA A 89 109.67 74.76 -7.67
C ALA A 89 110.92 74.28 -8.44
N ASN A 90 110.72 73.54 -9.54
CA ASN A 90 111.76 72.91 -10.35
C ASN A 90 112.65 71.87 -9.61
N ASP A 91 112.26 71.36 -8.43
CA ASP A 91 112.93 70.20 -7.81
C ASP A 91 112.34 68.88 -8.32
N ALA A 92 113.15 67.83 -8.38
CA ALA A 92 112.80 66.49 -8.87
C ALA A 92 113.46 65.37 -8.05
N SER A 93 114.00 65.69 -6.87
CA SER A 93 114.65 64.71 -6.00
C SER A 93 113.65 63.77 -5.32
N SER A 94 113.97 62.48 -5.24
CA SER A 94 113.23 61.52 -4.43
C SER A 94 113.25 61.96 -2.95
N MET A 95 112.09 61.93 -2.30
CA MET A 95 111.93 62.26 -0.89
C MET A 95 111.62 60.98 -0.09
N PHE A 96 112.04 60.95 1.17
CA PHE A 96 111.93 59.76 2.02
C PHE A 96 111.20 60.11 3.33
N VAL A 97 110.15 59.35 3.64
CA VAL A 97 109.49 59.36 4.96
C VAL A 97 110.06 58.22 5.79
N ASN A 98 110.43 58.52 7.03
CA ASN A 98 110.97 57.54 7.97
C ASN A 98 109.83 56.89 8.75
N ILE A 99 109.80 55.55 8.80
CA ILE A 99 108.86 54.78 9.62
C ILE A 99 109.68 54.04 10.67
N THR A 100 109.63 54.50 11.92
CA THR A 100 110.20 53.80 13.08
C THR A 100 109.37 52.54 13.34
N LEU A 101 110.02 51.42 13.67
CA LEU A 101 109.36 50.15 14.00
C LEU A 101 109.34 49.96 15.52
N THR A 102 108.35 49.26 16.03
CA THR A 102 108.16 49.04 17.48
C THR A 102 108.17 47.56 17.81
N ASP A 103 109.39 47.04 18.04
CA ASP A 103 109.70 45.81 18.76
C ASP A 103 109.05 45.86 20.17
N ASN A 104 108.17 44.89 20.46
CA ASN A 104 107.40 44.78 21.70
C ASN A 104 107.88 43.63 22.63
N GLY A 105 108.59 42.63 22.10
CA GLY A 105 109.02 41.45 22.86
C GLY A 105 107.94 40.38 23.09
N ASP A 106 106.83 40.43 22.34
CA ASP A 106 105.65 39.58 22.49
C ASP A 106 105.27 38.96 21.13
N CYS A 107 105.53 37.65 20.94
CA CYS A 107 105.18 36.91 19.71
C CYS A 107 103.66 36.91 19.46
N ASP A 108 103.23 37.79 18.54
CA ASP A 108 101.83 38.10 18.23
C ASP A 108 101.54 38.17 16.71
N GLY A 109 102.55 37.91 15.86
CA GLY A 109 102.43 37.64 14.44
C GLY A 109 102.57 38.85 13.48
N ASP A 110 102.91 38.53 12.22
CA ASP A 110 103.15 39.49 11.13
C ASP A 110 102.07 40.58 11.00
N ALA A 111 102.48 41.84 11.18
CA ALA A 111 101.61 43.01 11.01
C ALA A 111 101.70 43.57 9.59
N VAL A 112 100.56 44.01 9.02
CA VAL A 112 100.50 44.62 7.69
C VAL A 112 99.88 46.01 7.76
N LEU A 113 100.64 47.01 7.30
CA LEU A 113 100.27 48.42 7.26
C LEU A 113 100.17 48.90 5.81
N VAL A 114 99.27 49.84 5.53
CA VAL A 114 99.10 50.44 4.19
C VAL A 114 99.12 51.96 4.32
N PHE A 115 100.04 52.58 3.59
CA PHE A 115 100.16 54.02 3.45
C PHE A 115 99.61 54.47 2.09
N GLU A 116 99.01 55.65 2.02
CA GLU A 116 98.42 56.23 0.81
C GLU A 116 98.85 57.69 0.64
N LEU A 117 99.09 58.11 -0.60
CA LEU A 117 99.36 59.49 -0.97
C LEU A 117 98.06 60.27 -1.16
N GLN A 118 97.84 61.28 -0.32
CA GLN A 118 96.64 62.12 -0.34
C GLN A 118 96.97 63.61 -0.50
N ASN A 119 95.96 64.44 -0.79
CA ASN A 119 96.05 65.91 -0.81
C ASN A 119 97.17 66.51 -1.70
N ALA A 120 97.53 65.83 -2.80
CA ALA A 120 98.49 66.35 -3.78
C ALA A 120 98.09 67.75 -4.26
N THR A 121 98.97 68.73 -4.02
CA THR A 121 98.67 70.16 -4.16
C THR A 121 99.89 70.93 -4.69
N GLY A 122 99.62 72.08 -5.33
CA GLY A 122 100.66 72.86 -6.01
C GLY A 122 100.97 72.35 -7.42
N GLY A 123 102.19 72.60 -7.88
CA GLY A 123 102.66 72.23 -9.23
C GLY A 123 101.80 72.77 -10.38
N SER A 124 101.91 72.14 -11.54
CA SER A 124 101.00 72.38 -12.68
C SER A 124 99.71 71.58 -12.51
N GLY A 125 99.00 71.81 -11.40
CA GLY A 125 97.83 71.03 -10.99
C GLY A 125 98.21 69.61 -10.57
N ALA A 126 98.97 69.49 -9.49
CA ALA A 126 99.50 68.23 -9.01
C ALA A 126 98.42 67.14 -8.84
N ILE A 127 98.76 65.91 -9.23
CA ILE A 127 97.93 64.71 -9.09
C ILE A 127 98.74 63.59 -8.43
N VAL A 128 98.06 62.64 -7.80
CA VAL A 128 98.67 61.38 -7.37
C VAL A 128 98.75 60.44 -8.59
N GLY A 129 99.85 59.71 -8.72
CA GLY A 129 100.08 58.71 -9.77
C GLY A 129 99.57 57.30 -9.42
N PRO A 130 99.72 56.33 -10.32
CA PRO A 130 99.19 54.96 -10.16
C PRO A 130 99.87 54.11 -9.07
N ASN A 131 101.02 54.55 -8.52
CA ASN A 131 101.55 54.01 -7.26
C ASN A 131 101.14 54.95 -6.12
N ASP A 132 99.84 55.03 -5.85
CA ASP A 132 99.25 55.85 -4.79
C ASP A 132 99.33 55.21 -3.40
N GLN A 133 99.40 53.87 -3.33
CA GLN A 133 99.50 53.09 -2.10
C GLN A 133 100.83 52.33 -1.93
N PHE A 134 101.23 52.11 -0.68
CA PHE A 134 102.39 51.32 -0.26
C PHE A 134 102.02 50.37 0.88
N THR A 135 102.29 49.08 0.73
CA THR A 135 102.09 48.05 1.79
C THR A 135 103.40 47.72 2.49
N LEU A 136 103.47 47.97 3.80
CA LEU A 136 104.57 47.55 4.66
C LEU A 136 104.15 46.30 5.46
N THR A 137 104.87 45.20 5.29
CA THR A 137 104.79 44.05 6.21
C THR A 137 105.90 44.16 7.25
N ILE A 138 105.54 44.03 8.52
CA ILE A 138 106.46 43.86 9.65
C ILE A 138 106.34 42.40 10.07
N THR A 139 107.45 41.66 10.07
CA THR A 139 107.47 40.26 10.50
C THR A 139 107.88 40.14 11.97
N ASP A 140 107.17 39.26 12.68
CA ASP A 140 107.48 38.83 14.05
C ASP A 140 108.70 37.90 14.01
N ASP A 141 109.69 38.14 14.87
CA ASP A 141 110.91 37.30 15.00
C ASP A 141 111.17 36.74 16.41
N ASP A 142 110.19 36.85 17.32
CA ASP A 142 110.28 36.35 18.68
C ASP A 142 110.03 34.84 18.82
N ILE A 143 110.43 34.26 19.96
CA ILE A 143 110.30 32.82 20.24
C ILE A 143 109.83 32.56 21.68
N LEU A 144 108.73 31.82 21.81
CA LEU A 144 108.08 31.53 23.09
C LEU A 144 107.97 30.03 23.41
N VAL A 145 107.41 29.75 24.59
CA VAL A 145 107.41 28.45 25.27
C VAL A 145 106.34 27.52 24.69
N ASP A 146 106.76 26.30 24.37
CA ASP A 146 105.94 25.09 24.19
C ASP A 146 105.57 24.54 25.59
N SER A 147 104.27 24.53 25.93
CA SER A 147 103.80 24.35 27.32
C SER A 147 103.36 22.93 27.71
N ASP A 148 103.05 22.05 26.76
CA ASP A 148 102.83 20.61 27.01
C ASP A 148 103.90 19.67 26.43
N ASN A 149 104.88 20.23 25.73
CA ASN A 149 106.12 19.62 25.22
C ASN A 149 105.90 18.69 23.99
N ASP A 150 104.99 19.02 23.08
CA ASP A 150 104.79 18.30 21.81
C ASP A 150 105.74 18.75 20.66
N ALA A 151 106.44 19.88 20.85
CA ALA A 151 107.30 20.59 19.91
C ALA A 151 106.59 21.44 18.80
N ILE A 152 105.33 21.81 19.02
CA ILE A 152 104.58 22.85 18.31
C ILE A 152 104.34 24.02 19.29
N PRO A 153 104.77 25.27 19.00
CA PRO A 153 104.56 26.38 19.94
C PRO A 153 103.09 26.76 20.13
N ASP A 154 102.67 27.03 21.37
CA ASP A 154 101.29 27.36 21.79
C ASP A 154 100.56 28.46 20.97
N CYS A 155 101.29 29.32 20.25
CA CYS A 155 100.74 30.38 19.39
C CYS A 155 100.33 29.90 17.98
N VAL A 156 100.82 28.72 17.55
CA VAL A 156 100.53 28.09 16.25
C VAL A 156 100.02 26.66 16.37
N ASP A 157 100.17 26.03 17.54
CA ASP A 157 99.35 24.88 17.91
C ASP A 157 97.88 25.31 18.04
N PRO A 158 96.94 24.64 17.35
CA PRO A 158 95.51 24.87 17.59
C PRO A 158 95.06 24.52 19.02
N CYS A 159 95.71 23.57 19.70
CA CYS A 159 95.16 22.82 20.84
C CYS A 159 95.98 22.80 22.16
N PRO A 160 96.45 23.95 22.72
CA PRO A 160 97.55 24.02 23.72
C PRO A 160 97.19 23.59 25.16
N LEU A 161 96.32 22.59 25.31
CA LEU A 161 95.92 21.92 26.54
C LEU A 161 95.57 20.43 26.29
N ALA A 162 96.05 19.83 25.19
CA ALA A 162 95.66 18.50 24.73
C ALA A 162 96.88 17.69 24.26
N VAL A 163 97.18 16.60 24.97
CA VAL A 163 98.37 15.76 24.70
C VAL A 163 98.28 15.08 23.33
N ASP A 164 99.11 15.49 22.37
CA ASP A 164 99.17 14.85 21.04
C ASP A 164 99.63 13.37 21.12
N GLY A 165 99.26 12.61 20.09
CA GLY A 165 99.44 11.16 20.00
C GLY A 165 98.18 10.36 20.36
N ILE A 166 97.05 11.03 20.64
CA ILE A 166 95.75 10.40 20.90
C ILE A 166 94.87 10.50 19.64
N ALA A 167 94.50 9.35 19.08
CA ALA A 167 93.70 9.30 17.85
C ALA A 167 92.27 9.87 18.03
N ASN A 168 91.73 10.40 16.93
CA ASN A 168 90.38 10.98 16.80
C ASN A 168 90.22 12.36 17.48
N PHE A 169 91.09 13.31 17.13
CA PHE A 169 91.08 14.70 17.58
C PHE A 169 90.93 15.66 16.39
N ASN A 170 90.07 16.68 16.54
CA ASN A 170 89.82 17.68 15.51
C ASN A 170 90.81 18.85 15.62
N THR A 171 91.84 18.86 14.77
CA THR A 171 92.93 19.87 14.75
C THR A 171 92.51 21.29 14.35
N VAL A 172 91.21 21.57 14.19
CA VAL A 172 90.67 22.91 13.87
C VAL A 172 89.84 23.48 15.02
N THR A 173 89.45 22.64 16.00
CA THR A 173 88.53 23.03 17.10
C THR A 173 88.85 22.39 18.45
N CYS A 174 89.82 21.48 18.52
CA CYS A 174 90.40 20.92 19.76
C CYS A 174 89.41 20.21 20.68
N ASN A 175 88.34 19.71 20.07
CA ASN A 175 87.50 18.66 20.60
C ASN A 175 87.87 17.33 19.95
N CYS A 176 87.34 16.24 20.50
CA CYS A 176 87.42 14.94 19.84
C CYS A 176 86.65 14.96 18.49
N ASP A 177 86.98 14.04 17.59
CA ASP A 177 86.19 13.90 16.35
C ASP A 177 84.74 13.47 16.65
N PRO A 178 83.76 13.86 15.82
CA PRO A 178 82.36 13.48 15.99
C PRO A 178 82.19 11.95 16.11
N GLY A 179 81.60 11.50 17.22
CA GLY A 179 81.55 10.10 17.64
C GLY A 179 82.38 9.78 18.89
N TYR A 180 83.24 10.69 19.32
CA TYR A 180 84.05 10.60 20.54
C TYR A 180 83.71 11.74 21.52
N TYR A 181 84.06 11.57 22.80
CA TYR A 181 83.92 12.60 23.84
C TYR A 181 85.20 12.75 24.68
N GLN A 182 85.38 13.94 25.27
CA GLN A 182 86.53 14.29 26.08
C GLN A 182 86.55 13.52 27.41
N GLN A 183 87.65 12.82 27.69
CA GLN A 183 88.08 12.57 29.06
C GLN A 183 88.82 13.80 29.57
N THR A 184 88.46 14.27 30.76
CA THR A 184 89.14 15.41 31.41
C THR A 184 89.67 15.03 32.78
N THR A 185 90.82 15.61 33.13
CA THR A 185 91.45 15.48 34.45
C THR A 185 91.69 16.86 35.03
N LEU A 186 91.43 17.03 36.34
CA LEU A 186 91.74 18.27 37.05
C LEU A 186 93.23 18.29 37.43
N ILE A 187 93.97 19.26 36.86
CA ILE A 187 95.38 19.50 37.18
C ILE A 187 95.47 20.89 37.82
N GLY A 188 95.61 20.91 39.15
CA GLY A 188 95.54 22.14 39.93
C GLY A 188 94.13 22.73 39.93
N ALA A 189 93.98 23.92 39.34
CA ALA A 189 92.68 24.59 39.16
C ALA A 189 92.11 24.44 37.74
N ASN A 190 92.87 23.89 36.80
CA ASN A 190 92.50 23.81 35.40
C ASN A 190 91.97 22.41 35.05
N THR A 191 91.05 22.37 34.08
CA THR A 191 90.52 21.13 33.50
C THR A 191 91.27 20.87 32.20
N VAL A 192 92.03 19.78 32.15
CA VAL A 192 92.88 19.40 31.00
C VAL A 192 92.25 18.22 30.27
N ILE A 193 92.28 18.21 28.93
CA ILE A 193 91.74 17.10 28.13
C ILE A 193 92.80 16.00 28.06
N THR A 194 92.54 14.86 28.68
CA THR A 194 93.49 13.75 28.80
C THR A 194 93.22 12.60 27.82
N GLY A 195 92.33 12.83 26.84
CA GLY A 195 92.11 11.94 25.70
C GLY A 195 90.65 11.84 25.24
N CYS A 196 90.43 11.10 24.16
CA CYS A 196 89.13 10.90 23.55
C CYS A 196 88.62 9.47 23.75
N THR A 197 87.32 9.30 24.00
CA THR A 197 86.67 7.99 24.19
C THR A 197 85.50 7.82 23.24
N GLU A 198 85.36 6.64 22.62
CA GLU A 198 84.20 6.31 21.79
C GLU A 198 82.90 6.52 22.58
N CYS A 199 81.93 7.20 21.99
CA CYS A 199 80.66 7.42 22.65
C CYS A 199 79.87 6.10 22.72
N PRO A 200 79.46 5.65 23.92
CA PRO A 200 78.88 4.32 24.09
C PRO A 200 77.53 4.19 23.38
N ALA A 201 77.19 2.97 22.97
CA ALA A 201 75.88 2.64 22.41
C ALA A 201 74.74 3.17 23.32
N GLY A 202 73.69 3.70 22.71
CA GLY A 202 72.64 4.48 23.38
C GLY A 202 72.93 5.98 23.51
N THR A 203 74.13 6.44 23.15
CA THR A 203 74.53 7.86 23.17
C THR A 203 75.06 8.33 21.81
N TYR A 204 75.21 9.64 21.64
CA TYR A 204 75.87 10.28 20.51
C TYR A 204 76.70 11.49 20.92
N CYS A 205 77.66 11.87 20.07
CA CYS A 205 78.59 12.97 20.30
C CYS A 205 78.79 13.79 19.01
N PRO A 206 78.00 14.86 18.79
CA PRO A 206 78.08 15.63 17.56
C PRO A 206 79.31 16.54 17.52
N ASP A 207 79.65 17.16 18.65
CA ASP A 207 80.62 18.27 18.73
C ASP A 207 81.95 17.87 19.42
N GLY A 208 82.14 16.57 19.71
CA GLY A 208 83.36 16.04 20.34
C GLY A 208 83.52 16.24 21.85
N ILE A 209 82.63 17.01 22.49
CA ILE A 209 82.77 17.42 23.90
C ILE A 209 82.23 16.35 24.87
N GLN A 210 80.93 16.02 24.76
CA GLN A 210 80.20 15.24 25.77
C GLN A 210 79.34 14.13 25.16
N SER A 211 79.17 13.03 25.91
CA SER A 211 78.25 11.94 25.57
C SER A 211 76.80 12.32 25.92
N ILE A 212 75.95 12.44 24.89
CA ILE A 212 74.54 12.82 25.01
C ILE A 212 73.67 11.57 24.81
N PRO A 213 72.79 11.18 25.75
CA PRO A 213 71.85 10.08 25.54
C PRO A 213 70.96 10.31 24.31
N CYS A 214 70.73 9.28 23.50
CA CYS A 214 69.81 9.37 22.38
C CYS A 214 68.42 9.78 22.87
N PRO A 215 67.77 10.81 22.30
CA PRO A 215 66.42 11.20 22.69
C PRO A 215 65.41 10.10 22.30
N ALA A 216 64.23 10.13 22.92
CA ALA A 216 63.12 9.25 22.57
C ALA A 216 62.82 9.34 21.05
N GLY A 217 62.44 8.21 20.45
CA GLY A 217 62.31 8.05 19.00
C GLY A 217 63.61 7.84 18.23
N ARG A 218 64.78 7.89 18.91
CA ARG A 218 66.09 7.59 18.32
C ARG A 218 66.83 6.49 19.09
N TYR A 219 67.85 5.91 18.46
CA TYR A 219 68.73 4.90 19.05
C TYR A 219 70.17 4.99 18.53
N SER A 220 71.09 4.28 19.18
CA SER A 220 72.48 4.07 18.76
C SER A 220 72.90 2.65 19.16
N ASP A 221 73.05 1.73 18.21
CA ASP A 221 73.33 0.31 18.50
C ASP A 221 74.83 -0.03 18.60
N GLN A 222 75.70 0.83 18.07
CA GLN A 222 77.16 0.68 18.11
C GLN A 222 77.82 1.83 18.88
N PRO A 223 79.04 1.66 19.40
CA PRO A 223 79.87 2.78 19.85
C PRO A 223 80.22 3.74 18.71
N GLY A 224 80.79 4.91 19.05
CA GLY A 224 81.42 5.82 18.09
C GLY A 224 80.46 6.68 17.27
N GLN A 225 79.19 6.79 17.66
CA GLN A 225 78.16 7.47 16.85
C GLN A 225 78.15 8.99 17.05
N SER A 226 78.28 9.73 15.94
CA SER A 226 78.16 11.20 15.92
C SER A 226 76.72 11.70 15.95
N ALA A 227 75.75 10.86 15.59
CA ALA A 227 74.31 11.16 15.67
C ALA A 227 73.47 9.88 15.86
N CYS A 228 72.40 9.96 16.65
CA CYS A 228 71.48 8.82 16.83
C CYS A 228 70.56 8.61 15.62
N ALA A 229 70.46 7.37 15.16
CA ALA A 229 69.53 6.94 14.12
C ALA A 229 68.07 7.11 14.58
N LEU A 230 67.16 7.39 13.64
CA LEU A 230 65.72 7.36 13.90
C LEU A 230 65.24 5.92 14.03
N CYS A 231 64.30 5.65 14.94
CA CYS A 231 63.51 4.43 14.88
C CYS A 231 62.78 4.37 13.53
N ALA A 232 62.90 3.26 12.80
CA ALA A 232 62.21 3.06 11.53
C ALA A 232 60.67 3.04 11.74
N ALA A 233 59.90 3.29 10.68
CA ALA A 233 58.46 3.07 10.71
C ALA A 233 58.14 1.63 11.16
N GLY A 234 57.07 1.45 11.93
CA GLY A 234 56.75 0.21 12.63
C GLY A 234 57.56 -0.05 13.91
N THR A 235 58.53 0.82 14.25
CA THR A 235 59.25 0.78 15.52
C THR A 235 59.13 2.11 16.27
N PHE A 236 59.41 2.08 17.57
CA PHE A 236 59.38 3.23 18.47
C PHE A 236 60.44 3.13 19.58
N ASN A 237 60.71 4.24 20.26
CA ASN A 237 61.47 4.25 21.50
C ASN A 237 60.88 5.30 22.46
N PRO A 238 60.32 4.92 23.62
CA PRO A 238 59.70 5.87 24.57
C PRO A 238 60.70 6.54 25.52
N THR A 239 61.97 6.13 25.52
CA THR A 239 62.97 6.44 26.56
C THR A 239 64.22 7.09 26.00
N GLN A 240 64.94 7.87 26.82
CA GLN A 240 66.28 8.31 26.44
C GLN A 240 67.30 7.19 26.61
N GLY A 241 68.40 7.22 25.83
CA GLY A 241 69.53 6.30 25.99
C GLY A 241 69.41 4.94 25.31
N ALA A 242 68.47 4.74 24.37
CA ALA A 242 68.18 3.41 23.83
C ALA A 242 69.23 2.91 22.83
N THR A 243 69.64 1.64 22.99
CA THR A 243 70.52 0.92 22.07
C THR A 243 69.80 0.27 20.89
N SER A 244 68.47 0.18 20.93
CA SER A 244 67.63 -0.33 19.84
C SER A 244 66.20 0.19 19.97
N CYS A 245 65.43 0.11 18.88
CA CYS A 245 64.01 0.46 18.88
C CYS A 245 63.13 -0.77 19.08
N GLN A 246 62.02 -0.59 19.79
CA GLN A 246 61.02 -1.63 20.03
C GLN A 246 60.06 -1.69 18.84
N ALA A 247 59.69 -2.89 18.39
CA ALA A 247 58.65 -3.04 17.37
C ALA A 247 57.27 -2.73 17.96
N CYS A 248 56.41 -2.04 17.20
CA CYS A 248 54.99 -1.96 17.52
C CYS A 248 54.43 -3.37 17.65
N GLN A 249 53.66 -3.65 18.69
CA GLN A 249 53.05 -4.97 18.90
C GLN A 249 51.87 -5.17 17.96
N ALA A 250 51.38 -6.41 17.83
CA ALA A 250 50.14 -6.68 17.11
C ALA A 250 49.00 -5.81 17.67
N GLY A 251 48.18 -5.26 16.78
CA GLY A 251 47.17 -4.24 17.08
C GLY A 251 47.67 -2.80 17.15
N TYR A 252 48.98 -2.56 16.98
CA TYR A 252 49.58 -1.22 16.99
C TYR A 252 50.43 -1.00 15.74
N PHE A 253 50.58 0.26 15.35
CA PHE A 253 51.36 0.68 14.18
C PHE A 253 52.10 2.01 14.40
N ASN A 254 53.01 2.32 13.47
CA ASN A 254 53.59 3.65 13.33
C ASN A 254 54.03 3.89 11.87
N ALA A 255 53.44 4.86 11.18
CA ALA A 255 53.78 5.17 9.79
C ALA A 255 55.07 6.00 9.62
N THR A 256 55.53 6.71 10.66
CA THR A 256 56.58 7.73 10.56
C THR A 256 57.85 7.34 11.33
N PRO A 257 59.05 7.38 10.70
CA PRO A 257 60.30 7.21 11.44
C PRO A 257 60.44 8.26 12.57
N GLY A 258 60.97 7.83 13.72
CA GLY A 258 61.22 8.71 14.88
C GLY A 258 60.16 8.70 15.97
N ALA A 259 59.19 7.77 15.97
CA ALA A 259 58.10 7.79 16.94
C ALA A 259 58.53 7.40 18.37
N VAL A 260 57.91 8.07 19.35
CA VAL A 260 58.09 7.80 20.79
C VAL A 260 57.08 6.80 21.36
N LEU A 261 56.04 6.46 20.59
CA LEU A 261 54.95 5.56 20.93
C LEU A 261 54.31 5.03 19.64
N CYS A 262 53.77 3.81 19.65
CA CYS A 262 52.93 3.29 18.55
C CYS A 262 51.45 3.65 18.77
N GLN A 263 50.76 3.98 17.70
CA GLN A 263 49.32 4.22 17.71
C GLN A 263 48.58 2.87 17.67
N PRO A 264 47.47 2.69 18.40
CA PRO A 264 46.61 1.52 18.21
C PRO A 264 45.93 1.57 16.83
N CYS A 265 45.53 0.42 16.32
CA CYS A 265 44.58 0.36 15.20
C CYS A 265 43.20 0.83 15.66
N ASP A 266 42.57 1.74 14.92
CA ASP A 266 41.18 2.12 15.17
C ASP A 266 40.23 0.92 14.93
N ALA A 267 39.06 0.94 15.57
CA ALA A 267 38.04 -0.10 15.38
C ALA A 267 37.70 -0.26 13.88
N GLY A 268 37.42 -1.49 13.47
CA GLY A 268 37.33 -1.90 12.06
C GLY A 268 38.68 -2.11 11.36
N SER A 269 39.81 -1.89 12.04
CA SER A 269 41.16 -2.16 11.52
C SER A 269 42.02 -2.97 12.49
N PHE A 270 42.99 -3.71 11.96
CA PHE A 270 43.83 -4.62 12.71
C PHE A 270 45.30 -4.61 12.26
N SER A 271 46.16 -5.18 13.09
CA SER A 271 47.57 -5.42 12.79
C SER A 271 48.00 -6.78 13.35
N ALA A 272 48.15 -7.79 12.49
CA ALA A 272 48.46 -9.16 12.93
C ALA A 272 49.95 -9.40 13.23
N SER A 273 50.84 -8.54 12.74
CA SER A 273 52.29 -8.67 12.87
C SER A 273 52.88 -7.53 13.69
N SER A 274 53.87 -7.87 14.54
CA SER A 274 54.70 -6.84 15.15
C SER A 274 55.53 -6.12 14.08
N GLY A 275 55.74 -4.81 14.24
CA GLY A 275 56.48 -3.98 13.28
C GLY A 275 55.62 -3.31 12.22
N ALA A 276 54.30 -3.26 12.38
CA ALA A 276 53.39 -2.72 11.37
C ALA A 276 53.55 -1.20 11.14
N THR A 277 53.63 -0.80 9.87
CA THR A 277 53.70 0.60 9.44
C THR A 277 52.33 1.24 9.19
N SER A 278 51.28 0.43 9.08
CA SER A 278 49.88 0.81 8.96
C SER A 278 48.97 -0.32 9.46
N CYS A 279 47.73 0.00 9.82
CA CYS A 279 46.70 -1.00 10.09
C CYS A 279 46.01 -1.41 8.78
N GLN A 280 45.57 -2.67 8.72
CA GLN A 280 44.77 -3.20 7.62
C GLN A 280 43.29 -3.10 8.03
N LEU A 281 42.41 -2.68 7.12
CA LEU A 281 40.96 -2.77 7.37
C LEU A 281 40.55 -4.24 7.49
N CYS A 282 39.57 -4.53 8.34
CA CYS A 282 38.93 -5.84 8.36
C CYS A 282 38.34 -6.13 6.97
N PRO A 283 38.54 -7.33 6.39
CA PRO A 283 37.93 -7.68 5.11
C PRO A 283 36.40 -7.80 5.25
N PRO A 284 35.64 -7.70 4.14
CA PRO A 284 34.23 -8.09 4.12
C PRO A 284 34.02 -9.48 4.75
N GLY A 285 32.90 -9.65 5.44
CA GLY A 285 32.62 -10.82 6.27
C GLY A 285 33.34 -10.82 7.64
N ALA A 286 34.16 -9.81 7.92
CA ALA A 286 34.81 -9.64 9.22
C ALA A 286 34.63 -8.20 9.76
N TYR A 287 34.81 -8.04 11.07
CA TYR A 287 34.70 -6.78 11.80
C TYR A 287 35.71 -6.71 12.95
N SER A 288 35.83 -5.54 13.58
CA SER A 288 36.34 -5.46 14.96
C SER A 288 35.80 -4.23 15.69
N ASP A 289 35.19 -4.45 16.85
CA ASP A 289 34.70 -3.42 17.76
C ASP A 289 35.81 -2.85 18.68
N VAL A 290 36.98 -3.51 18.71
CA VAL A 290 38.07 -3.20 19.66
C VAL A 290 39.16 -2.34 19.02
N VAL A 291 39.41 -1.17 19.61
CA VAL A 291 40.62 -0.36 19.32
C VAL A 291 41.86 -1.12 19.79
N GLY A 292 42.82 -1.33 18.89
CA GLY A 292 44.04 -2.09 19.13
C GLY A 292 43.96 -3.58 18.74
N ALA A 293 43.08 -3.95 17.80
CA ALA A 293 42.86 -5.35 17.42
C ALA A 293 44.06 -6.01 16.70
N SER A 294 44.49 -7.18 17.18
CA SER A 294 45.48 -8.01 16.48
C SER A 294 44.90 -8.83 15.32
N SER A 295 43.58 -8.96 15.25
CA SER A 295 42.86 -9.80 14.30
C SER A 295 41.38 -9.43 14.29
N CYS A 296 40.74 -9.44 13.12
CA CYS A 296 39.29 -9.25 13.01
C CYS A 296 38.51 -10.51 13.40
N GLN A 297 37.31 -10.33 13.93
CA GLN A 297 36.33 -11.38 14.15
C GLN A 297 35.52 -11.60 12.86
N LEU A 298 35.21 -12.84 12.53
CA LEU A 298 34.23 -13.13 11.46
C LEU A 298 32.82 -12.77 11.93
N CYS A 299 31.97 -12.30 11.01
CA CYS A 299 30.53 -12.27 11.24
C CYS A 299 30.05 -13.68 11.60
N THR A 300 29.18 -13.80 12.60
CA THR A 300 28.55 -15.07 12.99
C THR A 300 27.46 -15.45 11.99
N ALA A 301 27.12 -16.75 11.92
CA ALA A 301 25.94 -17.19 11.18
C ALA A 301 24.70 -16.39 11.63
N GLY A 302 23.89 -15.94 10.66
CA GLY A 302 22.81 -14.96 10.84
C GLY A 302 23.22 -13.50 10.63
N THR A 303 24.52 -13.19 10.51
CA THR A 303 25.03 -11.82 10.32
C THR A 303 26.01 -11.74 9.13
N PHE A 304 26.06 -10.58 8.47
CA PHE A 304 26.91 -10.34 7.31
C PHE A 304 27.61 -8.97 7.36
N ASN A 305 28.66 -8.81 6.57
CA ASN A 305 29.28 -7.51 6.31
C ASN A 305 29.79 -7.40 4.86
N PRO A 306 29.19 -6.54 4.01
CA PRO A 306 29.61 -6.38 2.61
C PRO A 306 30.84 -5.47 2.42
N VAL A 307 31.26 -4.69 3.43
CA VAL A 307 32.27 -3.62 3.27
C VAL A 307 33.54 -3.86 4.08
N PRO A 308 34.74 -3.51 3.55
CA PRO A 308 35.94 -3.50 4.37
C PRO A 308 35.86 -2.44 5.48
N GLY A 309 36.41 -2.74 6.66
CA GLY A 309 36.57 -1.77 7.74
C GLY A 309 35.42 -1.67 8.74
N ALA A 310 34.50 -2.63 8.79
CA ALA A 310 33.34 -2.56 9.68
C ALA A 310 33.69 -2.77 11.16
N THR A 311 32.98 -2.04 12.03
CA THR A 311 33.09 -2.14 13.50
C THR A 311 32.14 -3.16 14.11
N GLU A 312 31.16 -3.63 13.34
CA GLU A 312 30.13 -4.61 13.70
C GLU A 312 29.68 -5.35 12.42
N CYS A 313 28.86 -6.40 12.55
CA CYS A 313 28.17 -7.04 11.41
C CYS A 313 26.68 -6.75 11.49
N PHE A 314 26.03 -6.69 10.33
CA PHE A 314 24.59 -6.45 10.23
C PHE A 314 23.83 -7.79 10.32
N ASP A 315 22.69 -7.80 10.99
CA ASP A 315 21.78 -8.94 10.94
C ASP A 315 21.29 -9.17 9.50
N CYS A 316 21.24 -10.43 9.06
CA CYS A 316 20.55 -10.79 7.82
C CYS A 316 19.06 -10.40 7.95
N PRO A 317 18.50 -9.58 7.04
CA PRO A 317 17.12 -9.12 7.15
C PRO A 317 16.11 -10.27 7.05
N ALA A 318 14.91 -10.05 7.57
CA ALA A 318 13.78 -10.98 7.38
C ALA A 318 13.60 -11.30 5.89
N GLY A 319 13.25 -12.55 5.58
CA GLY A 319 13.27 -13.11 4.22
C GLY A 319 14.62 -13.70 3.79
N THR A 320 15.72 -13.38 4.48
CA THR A 320 17.07 -13.89 4.19
C THR A 320 17.66 -14.64 5.38
N PHE A 321 18.74 -15.38 5.17
CA PHE A 321 19.49 -16.09 6.21
C PHE A 321 21.00 -16.08 5.93
N GLY A 322 21.79 -16.44 6.94
CA GLY A 322 23.23 -16.69 6.77
C GLY A 322 23.73 -17.92 7.50
N ASP A 323 23.95 -19.02 6.79
CA ASP A 323 24.34 -20.33 7.33
C ASP A 323 25.81 -20.45 7.76
N LEU A 324 26.70 -19.60 7.24
CA LEU A 324 28.14 -19.70 7.46
C LEU A 324 28.71 -18.46 8.18
N PRO A 325 29.68 -18.63 9.10
CA PRO A 325 30.49 -17.52 9.59
C PRO A 325 31.31 -16.89 8.45
N GLY A 326 31.45 -15.56 8.49
CA GLY A 326 32.26 -14.82 7.51
C GLY A 326 31.53 -14.35 6.26
N GLN A 327 30.19 -14.32 6.26
CA GLN A 327 29.40 -13.96 5.07
C GLN A 327 29.45 -12.46 4.72
N THR A 328 29.54 -12.19 3.42
CA THR A 328 29.54 -10.85 2.81
C THR A 328 28.17 -10.40 2.33
N GLU A 329 27.24 -11.34 2.21
CA GLU A 329 25.86 -11.19 1.74
C GLU A 329 25.01 -12.30 2.37
N CYS A 330 23.70 -12.06 2.52
CA CYS A 330 22.76 -13.06 3.01
C CYS A 330 22.07 -13.76 1.84
N GLN A 331 21.68 -15.02 2.03
CA GLN A 331 20.95 -15.80 1.03
C GLN A 331 19.45 -15.60 1.23
N ASP A 332 18.69 -15.43 0.15
CA ASP A 332 17.22 -15.45 0.20
C ASP A 332 16.71 -16.82 0.68
N CYS A 333 15.64 -16.83 1.48
CA CYS A 333 14.89 -18.06 1.71
C CYS A 333 14.40 -18.62 0.37
N ALA A 334 14.63 -19.91 0.13
CA ALA A 334 14.10 -20.59 -1.05
C ALA A 334 12.57 -20.73 -0.97
N GLU A 335 11.92 -20.96 -2.11
CA GLU A 335 10.50 -21.32 -2.18
C GLU A 335 10.16 -22.46 -1.19
N GLY A 336 8.99 -22.38 -0.56
CA GLY A 336 8.58 -23.25 0.54
C GLY A 336 9.27 -22.98 1.88
N SER A 337 10.17 -21.99 1.97
CA SER A 337 10.77 -21.55 3.24
C SER A 337 10.61 -20.05 3.47
N PHE A 338 10.67 -19.64 4.73
CA PHE A 338 10.50 -18.25 5.16
C PHE A 338 11.42 -17.91 6.34
N ASN A 339 11.64 -16.62 6.56
CA ASN A 339 12.25 -16.11 7.78
C ASN A 339 11.55 -14.82 8.25
N PRO A 340 10.84 -14.81 9.39
CA PRO A 340 10.10 -13.66 9.87
C PRO A 340 10.95 -12.62 10.63
N ASN A 341 12.17 -12.95 11.05
CA ASN A 341 12.98 -12.11 11.95
C ASN A 341 14.40 -11.87 11.40
N PRO A 342 14.99 -10.68 11.59
CA PRO A 342 16.42 -10.51 11.32
C PRO A 342 17.31 -11.47 12.13
N GLY A 343 18.51 -11.73 11.64
CA GLY A 343 19.55 -12.47 12.36
C GLY A 343 19.50 -14.00 12.22
N ALA A 344 18.71 -14.55 11.29
CA ALA A 344 18.51 -15.99 11.18
C ALA A 344 19.68 -16.72 10.47
N SER A 345 20.18 -17.80 11.07
CA SER A 345 21.19 -18.67 10.47
C SER A 345 20.64 -19.73 9.50
N ALA A 346 19.31 -19.86 9.40
CA ALA A 346 18.61 -20.74 8.46
C ALA A 346 17.15 -20.28 8.33
N CYS A 347 16.55 -20.47 7.14
CA CYS A 347 15.12 -20.29 6.96
C CYS A 347 14.32 -21.46 7.55
N GLN A 348 13.09 -21.17 7.99
CA GLN A 348 12.14 -22.15 8.46
C GLN A 348 11.33 -22.67 7.27
N LEU A 349 11.07 -23.98 7.18
CA LEU A 349 10.12 -24.49 6.20
C LEU A 349 8.71 -23.99 6.54
N CYS A 350 7.91 -23.70 5.51
CA CYS A 350 6.48 -23.44 5.72
C CYS A 350 5.83 -24.63 6.43
N PRO A 351 5.04 -24.41 7.49
CA PRO A 351 4.33 -25.50 8.16
C PRO A 351 3.29 -26.12 7.20
N PRO A 352 2.89 -27.38 7.40
CA PRO A 352 1.77 -27.97 6.67
C PRO A 352 0.53 -27.06 6.75
N GLY A 353 -0.21 -26.96 5.64
CA GLY A 353 -1.30 -26.00 5.45
C GLY A 353 -0.86 -24.59 5.07
N ALA A 354 0.44 -24.34 4.92
CA ALA A 354 1.01 -23.09 4.43
C ALA A 354 2.09 -23.33 3.37
N PHE A 355 2.28 -22.36 2.48
CA PHE A 355 3.20 -22.44 1.35
C PHE A 355 3.96 -21.12 1.13
N SER A 356 5.00 -21.15 0.29
CA SER A 356 5.57 -19.95 -0.33
C SER A 356 6.02 -20.24 -1.75
N ASN A 357 5.42 -19.55 -2.73
CA ASN A 357 5.81 -19.60 -4.14
C ASN A 357 6.81 -18.48 -4.53
N VAL A 358 7.46 -17.85 -3.54
CA VAL A 358 8.47 -16.80 -3.76
C VAL A 358 9.72 -17.06 -2.92
N THR A 359 10.87 -16.68 -3.46
CA THR A 359 12.10 -16.52 -2.69
C THR A 359 12.04 -15.27 -1.82
N GLY A 360 12.83 -15.21 -0.75
CA GLY A 360 12.91 -14.04 0.14
C GLY A 360 11.72 -13.90 1.09
N ALA A 361 10.93 -14.96 1.32
CA ALA A 361 9.65 -14.86 2.03
C ALA A 361 9.81 -14.52 3.52
N VAL A 362 9.11 -13.48 3.98
CA VAL A 362 9.04 -13.09 5.41
C VAL A 362 7.98 -13.88 6.19
N ALA A 363 7.00 -14.46 5.50
CA ALA A 363 5.92 -15.27 6.05
C ALA A 363 5.39 -16.22 4.97
N CYS A 364 4.87 -17.37 5.37
CA CYS A 364 4.17 -18.27 4.47
C CYS A 364 2.71 -17.85 4.29
N GLN A 365 2.16 -18.06 3.10
CA GLN A 365 0.74 -17.92 2.81
C GLN A 365 0.01 -19.17 3.28
N LEU A 366 -1.12 -19.02 3.97
CA LEU A 366 -1.99 -20.16 4.30
C LEU A 366 -2.70 -20.65 3.05
N CYS A 367 -2.90 -21.96 2.91
CA CYS A 367 -3.79 -22.50 1.89
C CYS A 367 -5.19 -21.90 2.04
N SER A 368 -5.78 -21.43 0.95
CA SER A 368 -7.14 -20.89 0.92
C SER A 368 -8.19 -21.98 1.18
N SER A 369 -9.39 -21.56 1.57
CA SER A 369 -10.55 -22.46 1.66
C SER A 369 -10.73 -23.24 0.36
N GLY A 370 -11.00 -24.54 0.45
CA GLY A 370 -11.05 -25.46 -0.70
C GLY A 370 -9.70 -25.98 -1.19
N THR A 371 -8.57 -25.59 -0.57
CA THR A 371 -7.22 -26.12 -0.86
C THR A 371 -6.52 -26.63 0.41
N TYR A 372 -5.50 -27.46 0.26
CA TYR A 372 -4.74 -28.05 1.38
C TYR A 372 -3.28 -28.34 1.01
N ASN A 373 -2.39 -28.51 2.00
CA ASN A 373 -1.12 -29.21 1.77
C ASN A 373 -0.61 -29.92 3.04
N PRO A 374 -0.43 -31.26 3.05
CA PRO A 374 0.05 -31.99 4.22
C PRO A 374 1.57 -31.90 4.45
N ILE A 375 2.34 -31.30 3.53
CA ILE A 375 3.81 -31.33 3.52
C ILE A 375 4.38 -30.01 4.04
N ALA A 376 5.33 -30.09 4.97
CA ALA A 376 6.13 -28.94 5.38
C ALA A 376 7.14 -28.59 4.28
N GLY A 377 7.22 -27.31 3.91
CA GLY A 377 8.03 -26.87 2.77
C GLY A 377 7.29 -26.75 1.44
N ALA A 378 5.96 -26.64 1.46
CA ALA A 378 5.13 -26.51 0.26
C ALA A 378 5.41 -25.23 -0.53
N ILE A 379 5.47 -25.33 -1.86
CA ILE A 379 5.57 -24.18 -2.79
C ILE A 379 4.20 -23.77 -3.37
N GLU A 380 3.19 -24.62 -3.20
CA GLU A 380 1.81 -24.46 -3.71
C GLU A 380 0.84 -25.24 -2.81
N CYS A 381 -0.47 -24.97 -2.93
CA CYS A 381 -1.52 -25.77 -2.31
C CYS A 381 -2.21 -26.64 -3.35
N ILE A 382 -2.79 -27.74 -2.89
CA ILE A 382 -3.49 -28.75 -3.69
C ILE A 382 -4.99 -28.50 -3.55
N ASP A 383 -5.74 -28.52 -4.65
CA ASP A 383 -7.20 -28.39 -4.62
C ASP A 383 -7.88 -29.58 -3.93
N CYS A 384 -8.97 -29.34 -3.22
CA CYS A 384 -9.72 -30.42 -2.59
C CYS A 384 -10.48 -31.29 -3.61
N PRO A 385 -10.47 -32.63 -3.47
CA PRO A 385 -11.32 -33.50 -4.28
C PRO A 385 -12.81 -33.16 -4.16
N ILE A 386 -13.56 -33.32 -5.25
CA ILE A 386 -15.00 -33.04 -5.34
C ILE A 386 -15.78 -33.65 -4.16
N GLY A 387 -16.62 -32.85 -3.51
CA GLY A 387 -17.37 -33.22 -2.30
C GLY A 387 -16.58 -33.14 -1.00
N THR A 388 -15.31 -32.75 -1.06
CA THR A 388 -14.48 -32.40 0.10
C THR A 388 -14.05 -30.94 0.03
N GLY A 389 -13.75 -30.37 1.18
CA GLY A 389 -13.38 -28.97 1.34
C GLY A 389 -12.58 -28.78 2.62
N SER A 390 -12.07 -27.57 2.78
CA SER A 390 -11.10 -27.24 3.82
C SER A 390 -11.28 -25.81 4.30
N GLY A 391 -10.96 -25.56 5.57
CA GLY A 391 -10.77 -24.19 6.07
C GLY A 391 -9.41 -23.62 5.65
N VAL A 392 -9.23 -22.32 5.85
CA VAL A 392 -7.93 -21.66 5.61
C VAL A 392 -6.84 -22.29 6.49
N GLY A 393 -5.71 -22.66 5.89
CA GLY A 393 -4.56 -23.27 6.57
C GLY A 393 -4.63 -24.80 6.75
N ALA A 394 -5.45 -25.51 5.95
CA ALA A 394 -5.68 -26.94 6.15
C ALA A 394 -4.57 -27.87 5.64
N ILE A 395 -4.37 -28.98 6.37
CA ILE A 395 -3.43 -30.06 6.05
C ILE A 395 -4.09 -31.25 5.34
N GLU A 396 -5.41 -31.29 5.29
CA GLU A 396 -6.25 -32.33 4.67
C GLU A 396 -7.61 -31.75 4.28
N CYS A 397 -8.31 -32.36 3.33
CA CYS A 397 -9.68 -32.00 2.98
C CYS A 397 -10.67 -32.92 3.70
N THR A 398 -11.65 -32.32 4.37
CA THR A 398 -12.76 -33.02 5.01
C THR A 398 -13.96 -33.10 4.06
N PRO A 399 -14.76 -34.17 4.05
CA PRO A 399 -16.05 -34.17 3.35
C PRO A 399 -16.89 -32.95 3.77
N ILE A 400 -17.46 -32.21 2.81
CA ILE A 400 -18.28 -31.04 3.12
C ILE A 400 -19.59 -31.54 3.73
N GLY A 401 -19.68 -31.46 5.05
CA GLY A 401 -20.84 -31.89 5.85
C GLY A 401 -22.00 -30.90 5.76
N GLY A 402 -22.48 -30.64 4.56
CA GLY A 402 -23.53 -29.67 4.25
C GLY A 402 -23.86 -29.68 2.76
N CYS A 403 -25.12 -29.42 2.44
CA CYS A 403 -25.65 -29.43 1.08
C CYS A 403 -26.72 -28.34 1.02
N ASP A 404 -26.37 -27.20 0.42
CA ASP A 404 -27.34 -26.13 0.20
C ASP A 404 -28.19 -26.58 -1.01
N ASN A 405 -29.45 -26.91 -0.79
CA ASN A 405 -30.35 -27.39 -1.85
C ASN A 405 -30.85 -26.22 -2.70
N TRP A 406 -30.09 -25.87 -3.73
CA TRP A 406 -30.44 -24.81 -4.67
C TRP A 406 -31.45 -25.32 -5.71
N THR A 407 -32.31 -24.44 -6.20
CA THR A 407 -33.35 -24.79 -7.18
C THR A 407 -33.19 -24.02 -8.49
N LEU A 408 -33.12 -24.75 -9.60
CA LEU A 408 -33.04 -24.22 -10.96
C LEU A 408 -34.37 -24.48 -11.67
N THR A 409 -35.14 -23.42 -11.91
CA THR A 409 -36.45 -23.50 -12.56
C THR A 409 -36.40 -22.84 -13.94
N PHE A 410 -36.96 -23.48 -14.96
CA PHE A 410 -37.00 -22.98 -16.33
C PHE A 410 -38.16 -23.57 -17.12
N TRP A 411 -38.52 -22.94 -18.24
CA TRP A 411 -39.37 -23.56 -19.26
C TRP A 411 -38.53 -24.13 -20.40
N THR A 412 -39.02 -25.20 -21.02
CA THR A 412 -38.55 -25.64 -22.33
C THR A 412 -39.43 -25.10 -23.45
N ASP A 413 -38.86 -24.99 -24.63
CA ASP A 413 -39.48 -24.56 -25.88
C ASP A 413 -40.16 -25.77 -26.60
N PRO A 414 -40.70 -25.61 -27.82
CA PRO A 414 -41.20 -26.72 -28.64
C PRO A 414 -40.22 -27.87 -28.91
N ASN A 415 -38.92 -27.65 -28.83
CA ASN A 415 -37.84 -28.60 -29.09
C ASN A 415 -37.03 -28.99 -27.83
N GLY A 416 -37.60 -28.85 -26.62
CA GLY A 416 -36.95 -28.94 -25.29
C GLY A 416 -35.87 -29.99 -24.98
N GLY A 417 -35.66 -31.01 -25.83
CA GLY A 417 -34.45 -31.83 -25.81
C GLY A 417 -33.16 -31.08 -26.21
N GLU A 418 -33.28 -29.91 -26.85
CA GLU A 418 -32.18 -28.99 -27.20
C GLU A 418 -31.73 -28.13 -25.99
N THR A 419 -32.57 -28.03 -24.96
CA THR A 419 -32.23 -27.39 -23.68
C THR A 419 -31.30 -28.28 -22.84
N ALA A 420 -30.19 -27.69 -22.38
CA ALA A 420 -29.29 -28.30 -21.41
C ALA A 420 -28.62 -27.24 -20.51
N TRP A 421 -28.12 -27.65 -19.35
CA TRP A 421 -27.40 -26.77 -18.42
C TRP A 421 -26.27 -27.50 -17.71
N ASN A 422 -25.28 -26.75 -17.22
CA ASN A 422 -24.26 -27.21 -16.28
C ASN A 422 -24.05 -26.23 -15.14
N ILE A 423 -23.61 -26.73 -14.00
CA ILE A 423 -23.02 -25.93 -12.92
C ILE A 423 -21.59 -26.44 -12.73
N THR A 424 -20.62 -25.55 -12.95
CA THR A 424 -19.18 -25.82 -12.84
C THR A 424 -18.58 -25.05 -11.68
N GLU A 425 -17.57 -25.62 -11.02
CA GLU A 425 -16.74 -24.89 -10.06
C GLU A 425 -15.99 -23.76 -10.77
N TYR A 426 -16.02 -22.56 -10.16
CA TYR A 426 -15.52 -21.35 -10.79
C TYR A 426 -14.03 -21.45 -11.18
N GLY A 427 -13.74 -21.16 -12.44
CA GLY A 427 -12.37 -21.13 -12.97
C GLY A 427 -11.75 -22.51 -13.22
N THR A 428 -12.46 -23.61 -12.96
CA THR A 428 -12.00 -24.98 -13.25
C THR A 428 -12.83 -25.61 -14.38
N ALA A 429 -12.58 -26.88 -14.69
CA ALA A 429 -13.40 -27.68 -15.61
C ALA A 429 -14.30 -28.69 -14.87
N ASN A 430 -14.41 -28.57 -13.53
CA ASN A 430 -15.12 -29.54 -12.70
C ASN A 430 -16.63 -29.26 -12.71
N VAL A 431 -17.40 -30.16 -13.31
CA VAL A 431 -18.88 -30.10 -13.31
C VAL A 431 -19.41 -30.68 -12.00
N LEU A 432 -20.17 -29.90 -11.24
CA LEU A 432 -20.90 -30.34 -10.05
C LEU A 432 -22.18 -31.08 -10.45
N ALA A 433 -22.95 -30.47 -11.35
CA ALA A 433 -24.24 -30.97 -11.82
C ALA A 433 -24.51 -30.53 -13.26
N SER A 434 -25.33 -31.29 -13.98
CA SER A 434 -25.79 -30.95 -15.33
C SER A 434 -27.07 -31.70 -15.68
N GLY A 435 -27.86 -31.13 -16.57
CA GLY A 435 -29.12 -31.71 -17.04
C GLY A 435 -29.38 -31.40 -18.51
N SER A 436 -30.08 -32.29 -19.21
CA SER A 436 -30.37 -32.20 -20.65
C SER A 436 -31.45 -33.19 -21.08
N GLY A 437 -32.01 -33.00 -22.28
CA GLY A 437 -32.91 -33.99 -22.90
C GLY A 437 -34.35 -33.95 -22.35
N TYR A 438 -34.83 -32.75 -22.05
CA TYR A 438 -36.15 -32.51 -21.45
C TYR A 438 -37.30 -32.64 -22.44
N SER A 439 -38.53 -32.75 -21.92
CA SER A 439 -39.76 -32.68 -22.71
C SER A 439 -40.03 -31.26 -23.20
N SER A 440 -40.61 -31.12 -24.39
CA SER A 440 -41.03 -29.83 -24.96
C SER A 440 -42.11 -29.11 -24.14
N ASN A 441 -42.16 -27.77 -24.22
CA ASN A 441 -43.20 -26.89 -23.65
C ASN A 441 -43.52 -27.19 -22.17
N SER A 442 -42.51 -27.53 -21.38
CA SER A 442 -42.64 -28.03 -20.01
C SER A 442 -41.93 -27.11 -19.03
N MET A 443 -42.53 -26.84 -17.87
CA MET A 443 -41.78 -26.27 -16.75
C MET A 443 -40.96 -27.38 -16.09
N VAL A 444 -39.67 -27.12 -15.88
CA VAL A 444 -38.73 -28.01 -15.20
C VAL A 444 -38.23 -27.32 -13.94
N THR A 445 -38.07 -28.07 -12.85
CA THR A 445 -37.39 -27.62 -11.63
C THR A 445 -36.42 -28.68 -11.17
N GLU A 446 -35.13 -28.35 -11.21
CA GLU A 446 -34.03 -29.22 -10.77
C GLU A 446 -33.55 -28.78 -9.39
N THR A 447 -33.27 -29.73 -8.50
CA THR A 447 -32.66 -29.45 -7.18
C THR A 447 -31.20 -29.85 -7.23
N ILE A 448 -30.30 -28.85 -7.14
CA ILE A 448 -28.86 -29.06 -7.14
C ILE A 448 -28.35 -29.00 -5.70
N CYS A 449 -27.62 -30.03 -5.29
CA CYS A 449 -26.87 -30.01 -4.04
C CYS A 449 -25.60 -29.18 -4.23
N VAL A 450 -25.58 -27.95 -3.69
CA VAL A 450 -24.45 -27.03 -3.80
C VAL A 450 -23.63 -27.08 -2.51
N PRO A 451 -22.34 -27.45 -2.56
CA PRO A 451 -21.46 -27.39 -1.40
C PRO A 451 -21.24 -25.95 -0.89
N PRO A 452 -21.48 -25.66 0.40
CA PRO A 452 -21.13 -24.38 1.00
C PRO A 452 -19.61 -24.18 1.08
N GLY A 453 -19.18 -22.92 0.99
CA GLY A 453 -17.77 -22.50 1.00
C GLY A 453 -17.11 -22.47 -0.39
N MET A 454 -17.89 -22.63 -1.46
CA MET A 454 -17.40 -22.71 -2.85
C MET A 454 -18.18 -21.79 -3.79
N CYS A 455 -17.59 -21.47 -4.95
CA CYS A 455 -18.15 -20.60 -5.97
C CYS A 455 -18.27 -21.31 -7.32
N TRP A 456 -19.30 -20.96 -8.07
CA TRP A 456 -19.81 -21.75 -9.19
C TRP A 456 -20.28 -20.86 -10.35
N ASP A 457 -20.11 -21.35 -11.57
CA ASP A 457 -20.71 -20.78 -12.79
C ASP A 457 -21.89 -21.66 -13.24
N LEU A 458 -22.95 -21.05 -13.78
CA LEU A 458 -24.04 -21.72 -14.50
C LEU A 458 -23.83 -21.48 -15.99
N THR A 459 -23.65 -22.52 -16.81
CA THR A 459 -23.86 -22.37 -18.26
C THR A 459 -25.22 -22.96 -18.62
N PHE A 460 -26.06 -22.15 -19.26
CA PHE A 460 -27.34 -22.60 -19.81
C PHE A 460 -27.24 -22.61 -21.33
N THR A 461 -27.60 -23.72 -21.98
CA THR A 461 -27.41 -23.93 -23.42
C THR A 461 -28.71 -24.33 -24.10
N ASP A 462 -28.85 -23.88 -25.33
CA ASP A 462 -29.87 -24.28 -26.30
C ASP A 462 -29.13 -24.60 -27.61
N SER A 463 -29.36 -25.78 -28.20
CA SER A 463 -28.78 -26.15 -29.50
C SER A 463 -29.59 -25.71 -30.71
N GLY A 464 -30.85 -25.29 -30.54
CA GLY A 464 -31.69 -24.75 -31.61
C GLY A 464 -31.23 -23.36 -32.08
N ASN A 465 -30.61 -22.61 -31.16
CA ASN A 465 -30.17 -21.21 -31.32
C ASN A 465 -31.33 -20.22 -31.53
N ASP A 466 -32.58 -20.63 -31.24
CA ASP A 466 -33.77 -19.76 -31.18
C ASP A 466 -34.14 -19.35 -29.74
N GLY A 467 -33.54 -19.99 -28.74
CA GLY A 467 -33.66 -19.62 -27.33
C GLY A 467 -35.03 -19.96 -26.74
N ILE A 468 -35.19 -19.77 -25.42
CA ILE A 468 -36.43 -20.13 -24.72
C ILE A 468 -37.49 -19.02 -24.87
N PRO A 469 -38.60 -19.23 -25.61
CA PRO A 469 -39.58 -18.17 -25.84
C PRO A 469 -40.45 -17.95 -24.60
N GLY A 470 -40.32 -16.77 -23.98
CA GLY A 470 -41.22 -16.32 -22.91
C GLY A 470 -40.95 -16.85 -21.49
N GLY A 471 -40.00 -17.78 -21.29
CA GLY A 471 -39.84 -18.49 -20.01
C GLY A 471 -38.40 -18.85 -19.63
N GLY A 472 -37.49 -17.86 -19.61
CA GLY A 472 -36.09 -18.05 -19.19
C GLY A 472 -35.90 -18.60 -17.77
N TRP A 473 -34.67 -19.01 -17.46
CA TRP A 473 -34.29 -19.74 -16.25
C TRP A 473 -34.09 -18.85 -15.01
N VAL A 474 -34.31 -19.40 -13.81
CA VAL A 474 -34.02 -18.78 -12.50
C VAL A 474 -33.27 -19.77 -11.62
N LEU A 475 -32.19 -19.33 -10.98
CA LEU A 475 -31.49 -20.08 -9.95
C LEU A 475 -31.72 -19.43 -8.58
N ARG A 476 -32.18 -20.22 -7.61
CA ARG A 476 -32.42 -19.82 -6.22
C ARG A 476 -31.62 -20.68 -5.25
N ASP A 477 -31.27 -20.10 -4.11
CA ASP A 477 -30.63 -20.84 -3.02
C ASP A 477 -31.66 -21.67 -2.21
N GLN A 478 -31.21 -22.29 -1.11
CA GLN A 478 -32.08 -23.09 -0.22
C GLN A 478 -33.11 -22.29 0.59
N ASN A 479 -32.95 -20.96 0.68
CA ASN A 479 -33.90 -20.06 1.32
C ASN A 479 -34.95 -19.54 0.32
N GLY A 480 -34.78 -19.87 -0.97
CA GLY A 480 -35.56 -19.31 -2.08
C GLY A 480 -35.03 -17.97 -2.59
N ASP A 481 -33.93 -17.45 -2.03
CA ASP A 481 -33.33 -16.20 -2.44
C ASP A 481 -32.76 -16.33 -3.87
N ARG A 482 -33.00 -15.30 -4.67
CA ARG A 482 -32.67 -15.30 -6.10
C ARG A 482 -31.16 -15.11 -6.27
N VAL A 483 -30.47 -16.09 -6.84
CA VAL A 483 -29.03 -16.00 -7.10
C VAL A 483 -28.79 -15.30 -8.44
N ILE A 484 -29.59 -15.65 -9.44
CA ILE A 484 -29.59 -15.08 -10.80
C ILE A 484 -30.88 -15.47 -11.55
N ASP A 485 -31.35 -14.61 -12.45
CA ASP A 485 -32.67 -14.72 -13.09
C ASP A 485 -32.66 -14.17 -14.53
N ASN A 486 -33.14 -14.98 -15.47
CA ASN A 486 -33.22 -14.68 -16.90
C ASN A 486 -34.68 -14.67 -17.42
N THR A 487 -35.67 -14.62 -16.52
CA THR A 487 -37.09 -14.48 -16.90
C THR A 487 -37.36 -13.14 -17.57
N GLY A 488 -38.29 -13.10 -18.52
CA GLY A 488 -38.60 -11.89 -19.29
C GLY A 488 -37.56 -11.48 -20.35
N ASN A 489 -36.34 -12.05 -20.32
CA ASN A 489 -35.26 -11.74 -21.27
C ASN A 489 -35.44 -12.38 -22.68
N GLY A 490 -36.64 -12.86 -22.99
CA GLY A 490 -37.13 -13.07 -24.36
C GLY A 490 -36.36 -14.05 -25.25
N GLY A 491 -35.66 -15.03 -24.69
CA GLY A 491 -34.84 -15.98 -25.46
C GLY A 491 -33.54 -15.39 -26.03
N ALA A 492 -33.08 -14.23 -25.54
CA ALA A 492 -32.01 -13.44 -26.15
C ALA A 492 -30.56 -14.01 -26.03
N PHE A 493 -30.37 -15.33 -25.95
CA PHE A 493 -29.05 -15.98 -26.00
C PHE A 493 -28.89 -16.85 -27.24
N SER A 494 -27.73 -16.79 -27.90
CA SER A 494 -27.56 -17.34 -29.25
C SER A 494 -27.29 -18.84 -29.35
N SER A 495 -27.00 -19.48 -28.21
CA SER A 495 -26.62 -20.92 -28.09
C SER A 495 -26.22 -21.27 -26.65
N SER A 496 -25.63 -20.30 -25.95
CA SER A 496 -25.11 -20.45 -24.59
C SER A 496 -25.21 -19.11 -23.86
N ALA A 497 -25.77 -19.15 -22.66
CA ALA A 497 -25.78 -18.08 -21.68
C ALA A 497 -24.79 -18.47 -20.57
N THR A 498 -23.81 -17.61 -20.30
CA THR A 498 -22.89 -17.74 -19.18
C THR A 498 -22.84 -16.41 -18.43
N PRO A 499 -23.17 -16.36 -17.13
CA PRO A 499 -23.06 -15.17 -16.31
C PRO A 499 -21.62 -14.63 -16.28
N GLY A 500 -21.47 -13.31 -16.21
CA GLY A 500 -20.17 -12.65 -16.38
C GLY A 500 -19.12 -12.88 -15.28
N LEU A 501 -19.46 -13.64 -14.22
CA LEU A 501 -18.62 -14.08 -13.08
C LEU A 501 -19.52 -14.92 -12.12
N PRO A 502 -18.95 -15.67 -11.14
CA PRO A 502 -19.63 -16.75 -10.45
C PRO A 502 -20.57 -16.30 -9.33
N PHE A 503 -21.30 -17.27 -8.79
CA PHE A 503 -22.05 -17.17 -7.55
C PHE A 503 -21.49 -18.14 -6.49
N CYS A 504 -21.38 -17.69 -5.25
CA CYS A 504 -20.89 -18.49 -4.13
C CYS A 504 -22.03 -18.98 -3.23
N SER A 505 -21.85 -20.12 -2.57
CA SER A 505 -22.78 -20.61 -1.53
C SER A 505 -22.12 -20.59 -0.15
N PRO A 506 -22.78 -20.06 0.90
CA PRO A 506 -24.02 -19.27 0.82
C PRO A 506 -23.79 -17.94 0.10
N ILE A 507 -24.86 -17.37 -0.45
CA ILE A 507 -24.83 -15.98 -0.95
C ILE A 507 -24.72 -14.98 0.21
N GLY A 508 -24.35 -13.74 -0.09
CA GLY A 508 -24.27 -12.66 0.90
C GLY A 508 -25.64 -12.24 1.46
N SER A 509 -25.63 -11.53 2.58
CA SER A 509 -26.86 -10.96 3.19
C SER A 509 -27.16 -9.51 2.77
N ASP A 510 -26.22 -8.85 2.09
CA ASP A 510 -26.41 -7.50 1.56
C ASP A 510 -27.33 -7.51 0.34
N HIS A 511 -28.50 -6.89 0.46
CA HIS A 511 -29.56 -6.84 -0.55
C HIS A 511 -29.90 -5.40 -0.93
N LEU A 512 -30.55 -5.20 -2.07
CA LEU A 512 -31.20 -3.92 -2.36
C LEU A 512 -32.38 -3.70 -1.42
N ILE A 513 -32.70 -2.46 -1.04
CA ILE A 513 -34.03 -2.24 -0.45
C ILE A 513 -35.08 -2.58 -1.51
N PHE A 514 -36.22 -3.09 -1.09
CA PHE A 514 -37.28 -3.52 -1.99
C PHE A 514 -37.66 -2.49 -3.05
N SER A 515 -37.79 -1.21 -2.70
CA SER A 515 -38.15 -0.15 -3.66
C SER A 515 -37.05 0.16 -4.68
N SER A 516 -35.95 -0.59 -4.64
CA SER A 516 -34.89 -0.65 -5.64
C SER A 516 -34.72 -2.06 -6.26
N CYS A 517 -35.38 -3.09 -5.73
CA CYS A 517 -35.34 -4.46 -6.24
C CYS A 517 -36.49 -4.70 -7.23
N ASP A 518 -36.25 -5.52 -8.26
CA ASP A 518 -37.17 -5.84 -9.37
C ASP A 518 -37.80 -4.64 -10.10
N ARG A 519 -37.26 -3.43 -9.88
CA ARG A 519 -37.74 -2.20 -10.52
C ARG A 519 -37.20 -2.09 -11.95
N MET A 520 -38.12 -1.95 -12.91
CA MET A 520 -37.84 -1.99 -14.35
C MET A 520 -38.07 -0.66 -15.08
N ASP A 521 -38.52 0.39 -14.39
CA ASP A 521 -38.87 1.70 -14.97
C ASP A 521 -37.83 2.80 -14.70
N TRP A 522 -36.60 2.45 -14.29
CA TRP A 522 -35.62 3.43 -13.82
C TRP A 522 -35.28 4.51 -14.85
N LEU A 523 -35.05 5.72 -14.37
CA LEU A 523 -34.55 6.85 -15.13
C LEU A 523 -33.14 7.23 -14.66
N SER A 524 -32.33 7.73 -15.59
CA SER A 524 -30.91 8.02 -15.33
C SER A 524 -30.67 9.14 -14.31
N ASN A 525 -31.70 9.87 -13.89
CA ASN A 525 -31.66 10.90 -12.85
C ASN A 525 -32.05 10.39 -11.44
N GLU A 526 -32.25 9.08 -11.24
CA GLU A 526 -32.66 8.48 -9.97
C GLU A 526 -31.49 7.85 -9.19
N PHE A 527 -31.79 7.27 -8.02
CA PHE A 527 -30.84 6.60 -7.14
C PHE A 527 -31.32 5.18 -6.85
N ILE A 528 -30.43 4.19 -7.02
CA ILE A 528 -30.65 2.82 -6.59
C ILE A 528 -30.10 2.65 -5.17
N VAL A 529 -30.87 1.99 -4.30
CA VAL A 529 -30.63 2.00 -2.85
C VAL A 529 -30.44 0.60 -2.29
N ALA A 530 -29.35 0.40 -1.55
CA ALA A 530 -29.04 -0.83 -0.84
C ALA A 530 -29.49 -0.80 0.63
N SER A 531 -29.74 -1.97 1.19
CA SER A 531 -30.09 -2.14 2.60
C SER A 531 -28.92 -1.73 3.51
N ALA A 532 -29.24 -1.07 4.62
CA ALA A 532 -28.27 -0.28 5.39
C ALA A 532 -27.44 -1.14 6.37
N ASN A 533 -26.48 -1.90 5.84
CA ASN A 533 -25.52 -2.70 6.61
C ASN A 533 -24.91 -1.94 7.83
N PRO A 534 -25.10 -2.44 9.08
CA PRO A 534 -24.59 -1.79 10.29
C PRO A 534 -23.07 -1.63 10.34
N ALA A 535 -22.28 -2.54 9.77
CA ALA A 535 -20.82 -2.48 9.82
C ALA A 535 -20.25 -1.40 8.89
N VAL A 536 -20.86 -1.19 7.72
CA VAL A 536 -20.54 -0.05 6.82
C VAL A 536 -20.96 1.27 7.46
N ASN A 537 -22.15 1.31 8.06
CA ASN A 537 -22.62 2.50 8.78
C ASN A 537 -21.72 2.88 9.97
N ALA A 538 -21.12 1.89 10.65
CA ALA A 538 -20.23 2.12 11.79
C ALA A 538 -18.92 2.83 11.41
N GLN A 539 -18.42 2.68 10.18
CA GLN A 539 -17.21 3.39 9.73
C GLN A 539 -17.46 4.82 9.26
N TRP A 540 -18.71 5.32 9.30
CA TRP A 540 -18.99 6.69 8.88
C TRP A 540 -18.27 7.72 9.77
N GLY A 541 -17.28 8.42 9.20
CA GLY A 541 -16.42 9.37 9.91
C GLY A 541 -15.24 8.74 10.67
N MET A 542 -14.94 7.45 10.48
CA MET A 542 -13.77 6.75 11.04
C MET A 542 -12.93 6.12 9.93
N GLY A 543 -11.60 6.04 10.10
CA GLY A 543 -10.71 5.42 9.13
C GLY A 543 -10.51 6.22 7.83
N ASP A 544 -10.16 5.52 6.76
CA ASP A 544 -10.34 6.02 5.38
C ASP A 544 -11.85 6.02 5.06
N GLN A 545 -12.28 6.76 4.06
CA GLN A 545 -13.69 6.83 3.62
C GLN A 545 -13.83 6.45 2.14
N THR A 546 -12.73 6.04 1.49
CA THR A 546 -12.67 5.65 0.08
C THR A 546 -12.74 4.14 -0.14
N ASP A 547 -12.68 3.35 0.94
CA ASP A 547 -12.68 1.88 0.96
C ASP A 547 -13.85 1.27 1.76
N ASP A 548 -14.63 2.07 2.50
CA ASP A 548 -15.91 1.71 3.10
C ASP A 548 -17.10 2.10 2.22
N GLY A 549 -18.05 1.18 2.00
CA GLY A 549 -19.24 1.44 1.18
C GLY A 549 -19.93 0.20 0.64
N TYR A 550 -20.52 0.33 -0.55
CA TYR A 550 -21.29 -0.73 -1.22
C TYR A 550 -20.83 -0.89 -2.68
N GLN A 551 -20.67 -2.14 -3.12
CA GLN A 551 -20.43 -2.47 -4.52
C GLN A 551 -21.70 -3.03 -5.15
N PHE A 552 -22.27 -2.26 -6.08
CA PHE A 552 -23.37 -2.68 -6.94
C PHE A 552 -22.79 -3.40 -8.16
N TRP A 553 -23.33 -4.55 -8.51
CA TRP A 553 -22.93 -5.35 -9.66
C TRP A 553 -24.13 -5.51 -10.59
N PHE A 554 -24.02 -4.92 -11.78
CA PHE A 554 -24.98 -5.04 -12.87
C PHE A 554 -24.43 -6.05 -13.87
N SER A 555 -25.21 -7.07 -14.20
CA SER A 555 -24.82 -8.12 -15.15
C SER A 555 -26.00 -8.51 -16.02
N ASP A 556 -25.74 -8.72 -17.31
CA ASP A 556 -26.69 -9.40 -18.18
C ASP A 556 -26.61 -10.92 -17.89
N PRO A 557 -27.73 -11.59 -17.50
CA PRO A 557 -27.72 -13.02 -17.22
C PRO A 557 -27.44 -13.89 -18.47
N VAL A 558 -27.59 -13.36 -19.69
CA VAL A 558 -27.14 -14.06 -20.92
C VAL A 558 -25.70 -13.73 -21.31
N GLY A 559 -25.03 -12.85 -20.56
CA GLY A 559 -23.70 -12.34 -20.88
C GLY A 559 -23.74 -11.14 -21.84
N GLY A 560 -22.57 -10.57 -22.14
CA GLY A 560 -22.43 -9.38 -22.99
C GLY A 560 -22.40 -8.04 -22.25
N TYR A 561 -22.91 -7.97 -21.02
CA TYR A 561 -22.66 -6.85 -20.10
C TYR A 561 -22.30 -7.34 -18.70
N ASP A 562 -21.15 -6.91 -18.18
CA ASP A 562 -20.77 -7.04 -16.76
C ASP A 562 -20.21 -5.70 -16.29
N ARG A 563 -20.70 -5.18 -15.16
CA ARG A 563 -20.16 -3.97 -14.56
C ARG A 563 -20.36 -3.91 -13.06
N ARG A 564 -19.26 -3.71 -12.33
CA ARG A 564 -19.26 -3.38 -10.90
C ARG A 564 -19.02 -1.89 -10.68
N ILE A 565 -19.72 -1.33 -9.69
CA ILE A 565 -19.68 0.09 -9.30
C ILE A 565 -19.53 0.15 -7.79
N PHE A 566 -18.45 0.76 -7.30
CA PHE A 566 -18.26 0.97 -5.86
C PHE A 566 -18.64 2.40 -5.48
N HIS A 567 -19.60 2.52 -4.55
CA HIS A 567 -20.04 3.77 -3.97
C HIS A 567 -19.63 3.81 -2.48
N SER A 568 -18.82 4.80 -2.12
CA SER A 568 -18.17 4.88 -0.80
C SER A 568 -18.55 6.13 -0.02
N HIS A 569 -18.31 6.14 1.29
CA HIS A 569 -18.59 7.31 2.15
C HIS A 569 -17.99 8.61 1.62
N ALA A 570 -16.80 8.58 0.98
CA ALA A 570 -16.17 9.75 0.38
C ALA A 570 -16.99 10.42 -0.75
N GLN A 571 -17.98 9.72 -1.32
CA GLN A 571 -18.79 10.21 -2.43
C GLN A 571 -20.14 10.77 -1.91
N SER A 572 -20.43 12.05 -2.16
CA SER A 572 -21.71 12.69 -1.78
C SER A 572 -22.67 12.82 -2.96
N MET A 573 -22.17 13.16 -4.15
CA MET A 573 -22.88 13.18 -5.45
C MET A 573 -24.28 13.82 -5.47
N GLY A 574 -24.54 14.80 -4.60
CA GLY A 574 -25.81 15.52 -4.51
C GLY A 574 -26.78 15.02 -3.44
N PHE A 575 -26.47 13.91 -2.76
CA PHE A 575 -27.23 13.45 -1.59
C PHE A 575 -26.88 14.28 -0.34
N GLY A 576 -27.89 14.61 0.45
CA GLY A 576 -27.73 15.32 1.72
C GLY A 576 -28.92 15.11 2.67
N PRO A 577 -28.74 15.20 3.99
CA PRO A 577 -27.50 15.55 4.70
C PRO A 577 -26.45 14.44 4.70
N SER A 578 -25.24 14.75 5.19
CA SER A 578 -24.09 13.83 5.23
C SER A 578 -24.21 12.78 6.35
N THR A 579 -25.10 11.80 6.16
CA THR A 579 -25.30 10.65 7.05
C THR A 579 -24.44 9.44 6.65
N ALA A 580 -24.39 8.44 7.52
CA ALA A 580 -23.81 7.12 7.24
C ALA A 580 -24.54 6.40 6.08
N THR A 581 -25.87 6.54 6.03
CA THR A 581 -26.72 5.90 5.04
C THR A 581 -26.52 6.38 3.60
N ARG A 582 -25.73 7.44 3.33
CA ARG A 582 -25.55 7.90 1.94
C ARG A 582 -24.81 6.89 1.06
N ALA A 583 -23.86 6.11 1.62
CA ALA A 583 -23.07 5.17 0.83
C ALA A 583 -23.92 4.05 0.19
N CYS A 584 -25.11 3.77 0.74
CA CYS A 584 -26.05 2.82 0.13
C CYS A 584 -26.94 3.45 -0.96
N HIS A 585 -26.89 4.76 -1.23
CA HIS A 585 -27.73 5.47 -2.20
C HIS A 585 -26.92 5.86 -3.46
N MET A 586 -26.76 4.93 -4.41
CA MET A 586 -25.93 5.18 -5.60
C MET A 586 -26.72 5.89 -6.72
N PRO A 587 -26.24 7.03 -7.26
CA PRO A 587 -26.90 7.73 -8.37
C PRO A 587 -26.71 7.01 -9.71
N LEU A 588 -27.79 6.89 -10.49
CA LEU A 588 -27.79 6.30 -11.84
C LEU A 588 -27.25 7.26 -12.93
N THR A 589 -27.00 8.53 -12.59
CA THR A 589 -26.41 9.53 -13.49
C THR A 589 -24.94 9.24 -13.83
N TRP A 590 -24.28 8.37 -13.06
CA TRP A 590 -22.83 8.30 -12.96
C TRP A 590 -22.19 7.23 -13.84
N VAL A 591 -22.08 7.48 -15.16
CA VAL A 591 -21.06 6.77 -15.94
C VAL A 591 -20.45 7.43 -17.18
N THR A 592 -19.14 7.26 -17.29
CA THR A 592 -18.32 7.30 -18.52
C THR A 592 -18.62 6.15 -19.50
N TYR A 593 -19.31 5.11 -19.05
CA TYR A 593 -19.73 3.89 -19.77
C TYR A 593 -21.16 3.53 -19.34
N PRO A 594 -22.20 4.14 -19.93
CA PRO A 594 -23.57 4.07 -19.40
C PRO A 594 -24.07 2.64 -19.17
N LEU A 595 -24.96 2.47 -18.17
CA LEU A 595 -25.79 1.27 -18.09
C LEU A 595 -26.64 1.18 -19.37
N PRO A 596 -26.76 0.02 -20.01
CA PRO A 596 -27.47 -0.12 -21.28
C PRO A 596 -28.96 0.16 -21.09
N THR A 597 -29.50 1.10 -21.88
CA THR A 597 -30.90 1.49 -21.77
C THR A 597 -31.82 0.51 -22.50
N ASN A 598 -32.93 0.15 -21.86
CA ASN A 598 -33.93 -0.81 -22.29
C ASN A 598 -33.44 -2.27 -22.32
N THR A 599 -32.28 -2.56 -21.72
CA THR A 599 -31.78 -3.93 -21.46
C THR A 599 -32.15 -4.37 -20.06
N LEU A 600 -32.68 -5.59 -19.92
CA LEU A 600 -32.94 -6.24 -18.63
C LEU A 600 -31.63 -6.83 -18.11
N LEU A 601 -31.24 -6.39 -16.91
CA LEU A 601 -30.06 -6.83 -16.19
C LEU A 601 -30.47 -7.45 -14.85
N ASN A 602 -29.59 -8.26 -14.29
CA ASN A 602 -29.58 -8.52 -12.85
C ASN A 602 -28.76 -7.41 -12.17
N VAL A 603 -29.16 -7.05 -10.95
CA VAL A 603 -28.36 -6.24 -10.04
C VAL A 603 -28.22 -6.95 -8.70
N ARG A 604 -26.99 -7.08 -8.22
CA ARG A 604 -26.61 -7.61 -6.90
C ARG A 604 -25.84 -6.54 -6.14
N VAL A 605 -25.78 -6.62 -4.82
CA VAL A 605 -24.99 -5.72 -3.99
C VAL A 605 -24.17 -6.47 -2.95
N ARG A 606 -23.08 -5.86 -2.49
CA ARG A 606 -22.32 -6.27 -1.31
C ARG A 606 -21.75 -5.08 -0.55
N SER A 607 -21.55 -5.24 0.75
CA SER A 607 -20.79 -4.30 1.56
C SER A 607 -19.28 -4.39 1.30
N ARG A 608 -18.57 -3.31 1.64
CA ARG A 608 -17.12 -3.26 1.79
C ARG A 608 -16.80 -2.52 3.09
N VAL A 609 -15.95 -3.11 3.92
CA VAL A 609 -15.58 -2.59 5.25
C VAL A 609 -14.06 -2.68 5.42
N ASN A 610 -13.39 -1.58 5.73
CA ASN A 610 -11.93 -1.45 5.83
C ASN A 610 -11.21 -2.13 4.64
N GLY A 611 -11.72 -1.89 3.44
CA GLY A 611 -11.18 -2.41 2.19
C GLY A 611 -11.55 -3.86 1.85
N VAL A 612 -12.05 -4.65 2.80
CA VAL A 612 -12.50 -6.04 2.61
C VAL A 612 -13.93 -6.07 2.08
N TYR A 613 -14.20 -6.88 1.05
CA TYR A 613 -15.54 -7.08 0.51
C TYR A 613 -16.26 -8.25 1.19
N ALA A 614 -17.58 -8.16 1.35
CA ALA A 614 -18.44 -9.30 1.64
C ALA A 614 -18.73 -10.13 0.36
N GLU A 615 -19.54 -11.18 0.50
CA GLU A 615 -20.14 -11.85 -0.67
C GLU A 615 -21.34 -11.07 -1.22
N PHE A 616 -21.62 -11.28 -2.51
CA PHE A 616 -22.80 -10.69 -3.16
C PHE A 616 -24.07 -11.38 -2.68
N GLY A 617 -25.04 -10.60 -2.18
CA GLY A 617 -26.35 -11.12 -1.81
C GLY A 617 -27.28 -11.35 -2.98
N PRO A 618 -28.61 -11.42 -2.75
CA PRO A 618 -29.58 -11.80 -3.77
C PRO A 618 -29.60 -10.83 -4.96
N ALA A 619 -29.99 -11.37 -6.11
CA ALA A 619 -30.21 -10.67 -7.35
C ALA A 619 -31.63 -10.11 -7.44
N CYS A 620 -31.71 -8.91 -8.01
CA CYS A 620 -32.93 -8.22 -8.38
C CYS A 620 -32.91 -7.98 -9.89
N ARG A 621 -34.05 -8.00 -10.59
CA ARG A 621 -34.10 -7.51 -11.98
C ARG A 621 -34.00 -5.98 -12.02
N PHE A 622 -33.46 -5.45 -13.11
CA PHE A 622 -33.24 -4.02 -13.33
C PHE A 622 -33.35 -3.66 -14.81
N GLN A 623 -34.08 -2.59 -15.14
CA GLN A 623 -34.02 -1.92 -16.44
C GLN A 623 -33.84 -0.42 -16.24
N LEU A 624 -32.90 0.18 -16.98
CA LEU A 624 -32.81 1.63 -17.15
C LEU A 624 -33.52 2.01 -18.44
N LEU A 625 -34.56 2.85 -18.40
CA LEU A 625 -35.29 3.27 -19.59
C LEU A 625 -34.64 4.50 -20.26
N SER A 626 -34.67 4.55 -21.60
CA SER A 626 -34.14 5.70 -22.35
C SER A 626 -35.03 6.95 -22.30
N ALA A 627 -36.28 6.81 -21.86
CA ALA A 627 -37.24 7.88 -21.59
C ALA A 627 -38.36 7.34 -20.66
N PRO A 628 -39.10 8.20 -19.93
CA PRO A 628 -40.27 7.77 -19.18
C PRO A 628 -41.32 7.14 -20.11
N PRO A 629 -41.93 5.99 -19.74
CA PRO A 629 -42.96 5.36 -20.56
C PRO A 629 -44.24 6.21 -20.55
N ALA A 630 -45.00 6.19 -21.66
CA ALA A 630 -46.24 6.97 -21.78
C ALA A 630 -47.39 6.49 -20.88
N CYS A 631 -47.29 5.25 -20.37
CA CYS A 631 -48.20 4.71 -19.35
C CYS A 631 -47.41 3.78 -18.41
N PRO A 632 -46.79 4.31 -17.34
CA PRO A 632 -46.02 3.52 -16.38
C PRO A 632 -46.93 2.59 -15.56
N THR A 633 -46.46 1.36 -15.35
CA THR A 633 -47.02 0.42 -14.38
C THR A 633 -46.67 0.84 -12.94
N THR A 634 -47.42 0.36 -11.96
CA THR A 634 -47.00 0.43 -10.54
C THR A 634 -47.34 -0.86 -9.81
N HIS A 635 -46.79 -1.04 -8.62
CA HIS A 635 -46.89 -2.23 -7.80
C HIS A 635 -47.17 -1.84 -6.34
N LEU A 636 -47.44 -2.81 -5.47
CA LEU A 636 -47.46 -2.59 -4.02
C LEU A 636 -46.07 -2.21 -3.49
N VAL A 637 -46.00 -1.51 -2.36
CA VAL A 637 -44.71 -1.25 -1.71
C VAL A 637 -44.08 -2.58 -1.22
N ASN A 638 -42.76 -2.73 -1.28
CA ASN A 638 -41.97 -4.06 -1.33
C ASN A 638 -41.46 -4.08 0.23
N ASP A 639 -42.06 -3.31 1.14
CA ASP A 639 -41.60 -3.16 2.54
C ASP A 639 -42.38 -4.11 3.46
N PRO A 640 -41.86 -5.29 3.85
CA PRO A 640 -42.54 -6.17 4.81
C PRO A 640 -42.67 -5.53 6.21
N ASN A 641 -41.95 -4.44 6.49
CA ASN A 641 -42.06 -3.67 7.74
C ASN A 641 -43.01 -2.47 7.60
N ASN A 642 -43.71 -2.31 6.47
CA ASN A 642 -44.60 -1.17 6.27
C ASN A 642 -45.69 -1.16 7.36
N PRO A 643 -46.04 0.01 7.93
CA PRO A 643 -47.14 0.10 8.89
C PRO A 643 -48.53 -0.18 8.28
N ASN A 644 -48.63 -0.24 6.95
CA ASN A 644 -49.81 -0.62 6.18
C ASN A 644 -49.57 -1.98 5.50
N PHE A 645 -50.59 -2.63 4.98
CA PHE A 645 -50.42 -3.76 4.07
C PHE A 645 -49.71 -3.32 2.79
N SER A 646 -48.77 -4.14 2.36
CA SER A 646 -48.06 -4.01 1.08
C SER A 646 -47.53 -5.39 0.67
N CYS A 647 -46.72 -5.49 -0.38
CA CYS A 647 -46.30 -6.78 -0.93
C CYS A 647 -45.54 -7.64 0.10
N GLY A 648 -45.91 -8.92 0.23
CA GLY A 648 -45.30 -9.85 1.19
C GLY A 648 -45.60 -9.52 2.65
N VAL A 649 -46.59 -8.66 2.92
CA VAL A 649 -47.01 -8.31 4.29
C VAL A 649 -48.11 -9.27 4.75
N THR A 650 -47.82 -9.99 5.83
CA THR A 650 -48.72 -10.91 6.54
C THR A 650 -49.07 -10.29 7.89
N ARG A 651 -50.31 -9.78 8.06
CA ARG A 651 -50.70 -8.99 9.25
C ARG A 651 -52.16 -9.17 9.65
N THR A 652 -52.42 -9.01 10.95
CA THR A 652 -53.78 -8.90 11.48
C THR A 652 -54.47 -7.64 11.00
N PHE A 653 -55.69 -7.78 10.50
CA PHE A 653 -56.49 -6.66 10.00
C PHE A 653 -57.23 -5.92 11.13
N GLY A 654 -56.97 -4.62 11.27
CA GLY A 654 -57.81 -3.67 12.00
C GLY A 654 -58.51 -2.71 11.04
N GLY A 655 -59.76 -2.33 11.34
CA GLY A 655 -60.66 -1.59 10.44
C GLY A 655 -60.22 -0.20 9.93
N SER A 656 -59.00 0.26 10.23
CA SER A 656 -58.36 1.46 9.66
C SER A 656 -57.21 1.18 8.69
N ASP A 657 -56.82 -0.09 8.55
CA ASP A 657 -55.64 -0.51 7.81
C ASP A 657 -55.81 -0.38 6.30
N LYS A 658 -54.68 -0.22 5.60
CA LYS A 658 -54.63 0.14 4.18
C LYS A 658 -53.72 -0.80 3.42
N VAL A 659 -53.99 -0.96 2.12
CA VAL A 659 -52.98 -1.34 1.14
C VAL A 659 -52.31 -0.09 0.56
N VAL A 660 -51.01 -0.15 0.26
CA VAL A 660 -50.25 0.98 -0.32
C VAL A 660 -49.47 0.58 -1.58
N ALA A 661 -49.64 1.36 -2.64
CA ALA A 661 -48.90 1.25 -3.90
C ALA A 661 -47.74 2.26 -3.98
N ALA A 662 -46.74 1.97 -4.82
CA ALA A 662 -45.69 2.92 -5.14
C ALA A 662 -46.27 4.15 -5.89
N PRO A 663 -46.06 5.39 -5.38
CA PRO A 663 -46.70 6.58 -5.92
C PRO A 663 -45.95 7.14 -7.14
N LEU A 664 -46.57 7.06 -8.32
CA LEU A 664 -46.03 7.66 -9.54
C LEU A 664 -46.32 9.17 -9.64
N VAL A 665 -45.33 9.94 -10.10
CA VAL A 665 -45.44 11.39 -10.29
C VAL A 665 -46.42 11.70 -11.43
N GLY A 666 -47.49 12.45 -11.13
CA GLY A 666 -48.51 12.85 -12.09
C GLY A 666 -49.69 11.87 -12.23
N ALA A 667 -49.64 10.70 -11.58
CA ALA A 667 -50.80 9.81 -11.53
C ALA A 667 -51.95 10.47 -10.76
N THR A 668 -53.15 10.42 -11.34
CA THR A 668 -54.38 11.02 -10.78
C THR A 668 -55.20 10.01 -9.99
N HIS A 669 -55.15 8.73 -10.39
CA HIS A 669 -55.90 7.64 -9.79
C HIS A 669 -55.09 6.33 -9.79
N TYR A 670 -55.43 5.45 -8.86
CA TYR A 670 -54.85 4.12 -8.68
C TYR A 670 -55.98 3.09 -8.58
N LYS A 671 -55.86 1.99 -9.31
CA LYS A 671 -56.79 0.86 -9.29
C LYS A 671 -56.06 -0.39 -8.77
N PHE A 672 -56.50 -0.89 -7.64
CA PHE A 672 -56.02 -2.12 -7.04
C PHE A 672 -56.91 -3.28 -7.51
N ARG A 673 -56.32 -4.45 -7.76
CA ARG A 673 -57.05 -5.70 -8.06
C ARG A 673 -56.53 -6.81 -7.15
N PHE A 674 -57.38 -7.27 -6.25
CA PHE A 674 -57.16 -8.41 -5.37
C PHE A 674 -57.72 -9.67 -6.03
N VAL A 675 -57.04 -10.80 -5.89
CA VAL A 675 -57.43 -12.09 -6.48
C VAL A 675 -57.09 -13.24 -5.53
N ASN A 676 -58.01 -14.18 -5.31
CA ASN A 676 -57.66 -15.57 -4.99
C ASN A 676 -58.38 -16.47 -6.00
N ILE A 677 -57.62 -17.16 -6.84
CA ILE A 677 -58.18 -18.01 -7.91
C ILE A 677 -58.74 -19.33 -7.35
N GLY A 678 -58.21 -19.83 -6.24
CA GLY A 678 -58.68 -21.06 -5.59
C GLY A 678 -60.07 -20.95 -4.97
N GLU A 679 -60.41 -19.75 -4.48
CA GLU A 679 -61.71 -19.42 -3.86
C GLU A 679 -62.63 -18.61 -4.79
N GLY A 680 -62.19 -18.28 -6.01
CA GLY A 680 -62.97 -17.50 -6.98
C GLY A 680 -63.06 -15.99 -6.70
N PHE A 681 -62.36 -15.49 -5.68
CA PHE A 681 -62.37 -14.09 -5.27
C PHE A 681 -61.65 -13.19 -6.29
N ILE A 682 -62.34 -12.18 -6.84
CA ILE A 682 -61.71 -11.10 -7.65
C ILE A 682 -62.35 -9.76 -7.31
N ARG A 683 -61.56 -8.81 -6.77
CA ARG A 683 -62.07 -7.48 -6.35
C ARG A 683 -61.25 -6.33 -6.93
N ASN A 684 -61.91 -5.36 -7.54
CA ASN A 684 -61.30 -4.21 -8.23
C ASN A 684 -61.68 -2.88 -7.55
N ILE A 685 -60.70 -2.02 -7.23
CA ILE A 685 -60.90 -0.84 -6.37
C ILE A 685 -60.13 0.38 -6.88
N ALA A 686 -60.85 1.37 -7.42
CA ALA A 686 -60.30 2.62 -7.93
C ALA A 686 -60.20 3.72 -6.84
N GLY A 687 -59.67 4.90 -7.17
CA GLY A 687 -59.64 6.09 -6.30
C GLY A 687 -58.41 6.97 -6.54
N THR A 688 -58.33 8.13 -5.89
CA THR A 688 -57.31 9.17 -6.16
C THR A 688 -55.97 8.98 -5.44
N SER A 689 -55.95 8.28 -4.30
CA SER A 689 -54.74 8.11 -3.48
C SER A 689 -53.90 6.88 -3.89
N PRO A 690 -52.58 6.84 -3.66
CA PRO A 690 -51.78 5.61 -3.69
C PRO A 690 -52.08 4.62 -2.54
N ALA A 691 -53.00 4.93 -1.61
CA ALA A 691 -53.41 4.04 -0.52
C ALA A 691 -54.93 3.79 -0.49
N ARG A 692 -55.39 2.55 -0.24
CA ARG A 692 -56.81 2.20 -0.02
C ARG A 692 -56.98 1.57 1.34
N ILE A 693 -57.99 1.99 2.12
CA ILE A 693 -58.40 1.27 3.33
C ILE A 693 -58.99 -0.08 2.92
N LEU A 694 -58.79 -1.14 3.71
CA LEU A 694 -59.23 -2.51 3.43
C LEU A 694 -60.62 -2.88 3.98
N ASN A 695 -61.28 -1.94 4.68
CA ASN A 695 -62.54 -2.17 5.40
C ASN A 695 -63.79 -2.12 4.49
N TRP A 696 -64.01 -3.17 3.71
CA TRP A 696 -65.11 -3.21 2.73
C TRP A 696 -66.28 -4.09 3.17
N VAL A 697 -67.50 -3.64 2.89
CA VAL A 697 -68.74 -4.37 3.21
C VAL A 697 -69.06 -5.41 2.12
N THR A 698 -68.94 -5.02 0.83
CA THR A 698 -69.22 -5.92 -0.31
C THR A 698 -67.95 -6.66 -0.72
N LEU A 699 -67.93 -8.00 -0.69
CA LEU A 699 -66.71 -8.81 -0.85
C LEU A 699 -65.57 -8.31 0.09
N PRO A 700 -65.68 -8.52 1.42
CA PRO A 700 -64.58 -8.25 2.35
C PRO A 700 -63.34 -9.09 2.00
N LEU A 701 -62.19 -8.76 2.58
CA LEU A 701 -61.07 -9.71 2.62
C LEU A 701 -61.31 -10.70 3.77
N GLU A 702 -61.10 -11.97 3.50
CA GLU A 702 -61.30 -13.09 4.43
C GLU A 702 -60.03 -13.35 5.25
N ASP A 703 -60.19 -13.99 6.40
CA ASP A 703 -59.10 -14.21 7.35
C ASP A 703 -58.31 -15.49 7.05
N GLY A 704 -56.99 -15.44 7.24
CA GLY A 704 -56.04 -16.51 6.88
C GLY A 704 -55.75 -16.63 5.38
N VAL A 705 -56.30 -15.74 4.54
CA VAL A 705 -56.24 -15.85 3.07
C VAL A 705 -55.11 -15.02 2.46
N ASP A 706 -54.42 -15.62 1.49
CA ASP A 706 -53.44 -14.98 0.62
C ASP A 706 -54.10 -14.40 -0.64
N TYR A 707 -53.90 -13.10 -0.88
CA TYR A 707 -54.46 -12.41 -2.05
C TYR A 707 -53.37 -11.92 -3.02
N ASP A 708 -53.47 -12.34 -4.28
CA ASP A 708 -52.71 -11.80 -5.42
C ASP A 708 -53.17 -10.37 -5.73
N VAL A 709 -52.43 -9.38 -5.25
CA VAL A 709 -52.72 -7.97 -5.47
C VAL A 709 -51.88 -7.39 -6.61
N THR A 710 -52.55 -6.77 -7.58
CA THR A 710 -51.92 -5.94 -8.63
C THR A 710 -52.42 -4.51 -8.59
N VAL A 711 -51.64 -3.57 -9.15
CA VAL A 711 -52.02 -2.15 -9.20
C VAL A 711 -51.84 -1.58 -10.60
N ALA A 712 -52.80 -0.76 -11.04
CA ALA A 712 -52.72 0.07 -12.24
C ALA A 712 -52.86 1.56 -11.88
N THR A 713 -52.26 2.45 -12.67
CA THR A 713 -52.40 3.91 -12.51
C THR A 713 -53.14 4.56 -13.67
N SER A 714 -53.67 5.76 -13.45
CA SER A 714 -54.34 6.56 -14.47
C SER A 714 -53.92 8.03 -14.40
N PHE A 715 -53.62 8.62 -15.55
CA PHE A 715 -53.16 10.01 -15.70
C PHE A 715 -54.25 10.94 -16.25
N ASP A 716 -55.45 10.41 -16.53
CA ASP A 716 -56.54 11.08 -17.25
C ASP A 716 -57.85 11.18 -16.42
N GLY A 717 -57.73 11.21 -15.09
CA GLY A 717 -58.87 11.31 -14.18
C GLY A 717 -59.58 9.98 -13.90
N GLY A 718 -58.95 8.83 -14.19
CA GLY A 718 -59.54 7.50 -14.01
C GLY A 718 -60.28 6.99 -15.23
N THR A 719 -60.18 7.66 -16.38
CA THR A 719 -60.89 7.33 -17.62
C THR A 719 -60.25 6.13 -18.32
N THR A 720 -58.91 6.09 -18.37
CA THR A 720 -58.12 4.95 -18.80
C THR A 720 -57.04 4.63 -17.77
N TYR A 721 -56.73 3.34 -17.64
CA TYR A 721 -55.67 2.86 -16.76
C TYR A 721 -54.55 2.24 -17.59
N CYS A 722 -53.30 2.48 -17.15
CA CYS A 722 -52.14 1.76 -17.62
C CYS A 722 -52.28 0.25 -17.30
N PRO A 723 -51.46 -0.62 -17.89
CA PRO A 723 -51.41 -2.02 -17.50
C PRO A 723 -51.22 -2.17 -15.98
N PHE A 724 -51.77 -3.23 -15.42
CA PHE A 724 -51.42 -3.65 -14.07
C PHE A 724 -49.92 -3.98 -14.02
N GLY A 725 -49.23 -3.52 -12.97
CA GLY A 725 -47.86 -3.94 -12.69
C GLY A 725 -47.80 -5.34 -12.09
N GLU A 726 -46.67 -5.65 -11.45
CA GLU A 726 -46.41 -6.99 -10.94
C GLU A 726 -47.43 -7.44 -9.88
N VAL A 727 -47.69 -8.75 -9.89
CA VAL A 727 -48.54 -9.42 -8.91
C VAL A 727 -47.75 -9.56 -7.61
N CYS A 728 -48.38 -9.30 -6.47
CA CYS A 728 -47.84 -9.72 -5.20
C CYS A 728 -48.88 -10.14 -4.18
N VAL A 729 -48.57 -11.23 -3.48
CA VAL A 729 -49.32 -11.77 -2.35
C VAL A 729 -49.37 -10.79 -1.18
N VAL A 730 -50.54 -10.70 -0.57
CA VAL A 730 -50.80 -10.04 0.72
C VAL A 730 -51.63 -11.00 1.57
N THR A 731 -51.12 -11.40 2.73
CA THR A 731 -51.82 -12.33 3.64
C THR A 731 -52.59 -11.54 4.71
N ILE A 732 -53.85 -11.88 4.91
CA ILE A 732 -54.63 -11.41 6.06
C ILE A 732 -54.55 -12.47 7.17
N ASN A 733 -54.26 -12.06 8.40
CA ASN A 733 -54.11 -12.96 9.56
C ASN A 733 -55.12 -12.69 10.68
N GLY A 734 -55.39 -13.73 11.46
CA GLY A 734 -56.26 -13.63 12.63
C GLY A 734 -55.65 -12.83 13.80
N ALA A 735 -56.48 -12.65 14.82
CA ALA A 735 -56.12 -12.01 16.08
C ALA A 735 -55.23 -12.92 16.97
N PRO A 736 -54.63 -12.39 18.06
CA PRO A 736 -54.05 -13.22 19.11
C PRO A 736 -55.09 -14.16 19.72
N ALA A 737 -54.64 -15.25 20.35
CA ALA A 737 -55.50 -16.28 20.93
C ALA A 737 -56.63 -15.69 21.81
N PRO A 738 -57.87 -16.20 21.69
CA PRO A 738 -59.05 -15.60 22.31
C PRO A 738 -59.01 -15.69 23.83
N ILE A 739 -59.75 -14.78 24.47
CA ILE A 739 -59.76 -14.60 25.92
C ILE A 739 -61.20 -14.77 26.40
N ASP A 740 -61.47 -15.92 27.02
CA ASP A 740 -62.66 -16.18 27.84
C ASP A 740 -62.89 -15.00 28.80
N ASN A 741 -63.85 -14.14 28.43
CA ASN A 741 -63.97 -12.78 28.96
C ASN A 741 -65.02 -12.66 30.07
N ASP A 742 -65.99 -13.57 30.11
CA ASP A 742 -67.04 -13.66 31.13
C ASP A 742 -66.92 -14.89 32.06
N ASN A 743 -66.04 -15.85 31.72
CA ASN A 743 -65.71 -17.07 32.47
C ASN A 743 -66.82 -18.13 32.54
N ASP A 744 -67.56 -18.32 31.44
CA ASP A 744 -68.41 -19.50 31.24
C ASP A 744 -67.59 -20.78 30.93
N GLY A 745 -66.45 -20.65 30.23
CA GLY A 745 -65.53 -21.73 29.89
C GLY A 745 -65.34 -22.01 28.39
N TYR A 746 -66.04 -21.29 27.52
CA TYR A 746 -65.79 -21.22 26.08
C TYR A 746 -64.97 -19.95 25.74
N THR A 747 -64.74 -19.70 24.45
CA THR A 747 -63.91 -18.59 23.94
C THR A 747 -64.49 -18.04 22.65
N SER A 748 -64.15 -16.80 22.28
CA SER A 748 -64.66 -16.07 21.09
C SER A 748 -64.49 -16.70 19.70
N ASP A 749 -63.93 -17.91 19.61
CA ASP A 749 -63.80 -18.75 18.41
C ASP A 749 -64.76 -19.94 18.42
N VAL A 750 -65.55 -20.13 19.49
CA VAL A 750 -66.52 -21.20 19.69
C VAL A 750 -67.86 -20.67 20.25
N ASP A 751 -67.83 -19.62 21.07
CA ASP A 751 -69.01 -18.84 21.44
C ASP A 751 -69.23 -17.64 20.50
N CYS A 752 -70.49 -17.34 20.25
CA CYS A 752 -70.99 -16.34 19.33
C CYS A 752 -71.02 -14.92 19.93
N ASN A 753 -70.88 -14.76 21.27
CA ASN A 753 -70.75 -13.46 21.92
C ASN A 753 -70.06 -13.54 23.30
N ASP A 754 -68.72 -13.59 23.26
CA ASP A 754 -67.70 -13.75 24.32
C ASP A 754 -67.72 -12.68 25.46
N ASN A 755 -68.90 -12.14 25.78
CA ASN A 755 -69.17 -11.16 26.84
C ASN A 755 -70.58 -11.33 27.45
N ASP A 756 -71.36 -12.36 27.06
CA ASP A 756 -72.69 -12.66 27.57
C ASP A 756 -72.85 -14.17 27.86
N PRO A 757 -72.63 -14.63 29.11
CA PRO A 757 -72.54 -16.05 29.51
C PRO A 757 -73.91 -16.75 29.58
N GLN A 758 -74.77 -16.45 28.60
CA GLN A 758 -76.03 -17.13 28.31
C GLN A 758 -76.06 -17.65 26.87
N LEU A 759 -75.21 -17.12 25.97
CA LEU A 759 -74.95 -17.68 24.65
C LEU A 759 -73.78 -18.64 24.78
N ASN A 760 -73.91 -19.86 24.25
CA ASN A 760 -72.86 -20.87 24.27
C ASN A 760 -73.12 -21.96 23.20
N PRO A 761 -72.12 -22.77 22.81
CA PRO A 761 -72.28 -23.73 21.71
C PRO A 761 -72.93 -25.06 22.10
N ALA A 762 -73.37 -25.27 23.34
CA ALA A 762 -73.83 -26.58 23.82
C ALA A 762 -75.36 -26.77 23.74
N ASP A 763 -75.82 -27.42 22.67
CA ASP A 763 -77.14 -28.08 22.55
C ASP A 763 -77.42 -28.93 23.81
N VAL A 764 -78.34 -28.47 24.69
CA VAL A 764 -78.59 -29.10 25.99
C VAL A 764 -79.67 -30.19 25.95
N ASP A 765 -80.70 -30.03 25.11
CA ASP A 765 -81.86 -30.92 25.04
C ASP A 765 -81.84 -31.95 23.89
N MET A 766 -80.88 -31.80 22.96
CA MET A 766 -80.56 -32.70 21.85
C MET A 766 -81.55 -32.67 20.68
N ASP A 767 -82.13 -31.51 20.40
CA ASP A 767 -82.91 -31.24 19.18
C ASP A 767 -82.02 -31.11 17.91
N GLY A 768 -80.79 -30.60 18.06
CA GLY A 768 -79.80 -30.42 16.99
C GLY A 768 -79.40 -28.97 16.69
N TYR A 769 -80.01 -27.99 17.36
CA TYR A 769 -79.61 -26.58 17.35
C TYR A 769 -79.11 -26.13 18.73
N SER A 770 -78.63 -24.89 18.82
CA SER A 770 -78.27 -24.24 20.09
C SER A 770 -78.47 -22.73 20.00
N SER A 771 -78.39 -22.06 21.14
CA SER A 771 -78.45 -20.60 21.27
C SER A 771 -77.47 -19.85 20.35
N CYS A 772 -76.28 -20.41 20.12
CA CYS A 772 -75.30 -19.90 19.16
C CYS A 772 -75.77 -19.98 17.69
N MET A 773 -76.68 -20.90 17.34
CA MET A 773 -77.20 -21.11 15.99
C MET A 773 -78.48 -20.32 15.69
N GLY A 774 -78.95 -19.49 16.62
CA GLY A 774 -80.16 -18.67 16.46
C GLY A 774 -81.45 -19.33 16.95
N ASP A 775 -81.35 -20.40 17.74
CA ASP A 775 -82.43 -20.74 18.67
C ASP A 775 -82.46 -19.74 19.86
N CYS A 776 -83.59 -19.64 20.56
CA CYS A 776 -83.78 -18.70 21.67
C CYS A 776 -84.23 -19.30 23.02
N ASP A 777 -84.36 -20.62 23.16
CA ASP A 777 -84.53 -21.30 24.46
C ASP A 777 -83.98 -22.74 24.40
N ASP A 778 -82.66 -22.86 24.60
CA ASP A 778 -81.78 -24.06 24.55
C ASP A 778 -82.10 -25.10 25.66
N ASN A 779 -83.39 -25.29 25.97
CA ASN A 779 -83.98 -26.18 26.98
C ASN A 779 -85.41 -26.67 26.61
N ASP A 780 -86.03 -26.19 25.52
CA ASP A 780 -87.32 -26.68 25.01
C ASP A 780 -87.19 -27.17 23.54
N PRO A 781 -87.12 -28.50 23.26
CA PRO A 781 -86.77 -29.11 21.97
C PRO A 781 -87.89 -29.04 20.91
N PHE A 782 -88.50 -27.87 20.79
CA PHE A 782 -89.54 -27.48 19.85
C PHE A 782 -89.35 -26.02 19.36
N VAL A 783 -88.38 -25.28 19.90
CA VAL A 783 -87.90 -23.98 19.39
C VAL A 783 -86.64 -24.25 18.56
N PHE A 784 -86.43 -23.49 17.48
CA PHE A 784 -85.32 -23.71 16.55
C PHE A 784 -85.02 -22.44 15.73
N PRO A 785 -83.85 -22.35 15.05
CA PRO A 785 -83.49 -21.21 14.22
C PRO A 785 -84.53 -20.94 13.12
N GLY A 786 -85.03 -19.70 13.06
CA GLY A 786 -86.09 -19.32 12.12
C GLY A 786 -87.51 -19.73 12.54
N SER A 787 -87.71 -20.29 13.75
CA SER A 787 -89.05 -20.60 14.31
C SER A 787 -89.96 -19.39 14.55
N GLY A 788 -89.45 -18.17 14.34
CA GLY A 788 -90.26 -16.97 14.17
C GLY A 788 -90.28 -16.05 15.38
N CYS A 789 -89.18 -15.33 15.62
CA CYS A 789 -89.21 -14.03 16.33
C CYS A 789 -89.81 -12.89 15.47
N ALA A 790 -90.84 -13.24 14.67
CA ALA A 790 -91.75 -12.39 13.90
C ALA A 790 -91.18 -11.34 12.92
N SER A 791 -91.05 -11.73 11.65
CA SER A 791 -91.27 -10.88 10.48
C SER A 791 -92.30 -11.54 9.53
N VAL A 792 -92.80 -10.81 8.53
CA VAL A 792 -93.91 -11.21 7.65
C VAL A 792 -93.57 -10.83 6.19
N ASP A 793 -94.10 -11.63 5.27
CA ASP A 793 -94.31 -11.32 3.85
C ASP A 793 -95.84 -11.40 3.63
N SER A 794 -96.44 -10.28 3.21
CA SER A 794 -97.89 -10.05 3.27
C SER A 794 -98.65 -10.26 1.96
N ASP A 795 -98.00 -10.31 0.80
CA ASP A 795 -98.62 -10.58 -0.51
C ASP A 795 -98.01 -11.75 -1.32
N ASN A 796 -96.88 -12.28 -0.87
CA ASN A 796 -96.15 -13.45 -1.39
C ASN A 796 -95.53 -13.27 -2.79
N ASP A 797 -95.05 -12.06 -3.06
CA ASP A 797 -94.16 -11.69 -4.17
C ASP A 797 -92.75 -12.33 -4.08
N GLY A 798 -92.15 -12.35 -2.89
CA GLY A 798 -90.78 -12.80 -2.64
C GLY A 798 -89.89 -11.82 -1.85
N LEU A 799 -90.32 -10.57 -1.72
CA LEU A 799 -89.78 -9.55 -0.82
C LEU A 799 -90.49 -9.63 0.56
N PHE A 800 -90.06 -8.86 1.57
CA PHE A 800 -90.62 -8.86 2.93
C PHE A 800 -91.10 -7.48 3.35
N ASP A 801 -92.19 -7.39 4.13
CA ASP A 801 -92.85 -6.14 4.55
C ASP A 801 -91.87 -5.06 5.05
N GLU A 802 -90.81 -5.48 5.75
CA GLU A 802 -89.81 -4.59 6.33
C GLU A 802 -88.73 -4.11 5.34
N ASP A 803 -88.33 -4.92 4.35
CA ASP A 803 -87.40 -4.50 3.30
C ASP A 803 -88.12 -3.63 2.27
N GLU A 804 -89.35 -3.98 1.91
CA GLU A 804 -90.24 -3.16 1.09
C GLU A 804 -90.43 -1.76 1.68
N THR A 805 -90.85 -1.68 2.95
CA THR A 805 -91.15 -0.38 3.59
C THR A 805 -89.89 0.47 3.85
N ASN A 806 -88.72 -0.16 4.13
CA ASN A 806 -87.54 0.57 4.63
C ASN A 806 -86.34 0.63 3.65
N VAL A 807 -86.27 -0.25 2.65
CA VAL A 807 -85.13 -0.35 1.72
C VAL A 807 -85.54 0.05 0.29
N PHE A 808 -86.61 -0.52 -0.24
CA PHE A 808 -87.02 -0.34 -1.64
C PHE A 808 -88.08 0.75 -1.83
N GLY A 809 -89.02 0.88 -0.89
CA GLY A 809 -90.08 1.89 -0.92
C GLY A 809 -91.38 1.44 -1.62
N THR A 810 -91.55 0.13 -1.76
CA THR A 810 -92.72 -0.56 -2.35
C THR A 810 -93.88 -0.68 -1.33
N ASP A 811 -95.07 -1.15 -1.74
CA ASP A 811 -96.25 -1.31 -0.86
C ASP A 811 -96.45 -2.80 -0.50
N PRO A 812 -96.24 -3.24 0.78
CA PRO A 812 -96.33 -4.64 1.24
C PRO A 812 -97.65 -5.41 1.07
N PHE A 813 -98.53 -4.95 0.18
CA PHE A 813 -99.83 -5.55 -0.10
C PHE A 813 -100.20 -5.48 -1.59
N ASP A 814 -99.29 -5.06 -2.49
CA ASP A 814 -99.50 -5.01 -3.95
C ASP A 814 -98.23 -5.46 -4.70
N PRO A 815 -98.15 -6.72 -5.19
CA PRO A 815 -96.92 -7.39 -5.65
C PRO A 815 -96.48 -6.99 -7.08
N ASP A 816 -96.64 -5.72 -7.43
CA ASP A 816 -96.34 -5.06 -8.73
C ASP A 816 -96.57 -3.55 -8.48
N THR A 817 -95.73 -2.92 -7.65
CA THR A 817 -95.99 -1.59 -7.05
C THR A 817 -96.20 -0.50 -8.10
N ASP A 818 -95.52 -0.58 -9.24
CA ASP A 818 -95.57 0.44 -10.29
C ASP A 818 -96.50 0.10 -11.47
N GLY A 819 -96.88 -1.17 -11.61
CA GLY A 819 -97.77 -1.67 -12.66
C GLY A 819 -97.11 -1.98 -14.01
N GLY A 820 -95.78 -2.20 -14.04
CA GLY A 820 -95.05 -2.65 -15.23
C GLY A 820 -95.47 -4.04 -15.72
N GLY A 821 -95.70 -4.96 -14.77
CA GLY A 821 -96.12 -6.34 -15.03
C GLY A 821 -95.04 -7.40 -14.79
N VAL A 822 -93.95 -7.02 -14.12
CA VAL A 822 -93.06 -7.91 -13.35
C VAL A 822 -93.31 -7.60 -11.87
N ASN A 823 -93.09 -8.58 -10.96
CA ASN A 823 -93.27 -8.35 -9.53
C ASN A 823 -91.98 -7.84 -8.87
N ASP A 824 -92.11 -6.94 -7.90
CA ASP A 824 -91.03 -6.19 -7.24
C ASP A 824 -89.87 -7.09 -6.77
N GLY A 825 -90.17 -8.23 -6.16
CA GLY A 825 -89.20 -9.24 -5.73
C GLY A 825 -88.50 -9.95 -6.89
N THR A 826 -89.12 -10.14 -8.06
CA THR A 826 -88.43 -10.61 -9.27
C THR A 826 -87.50 -9.53 -9.82
N GLU A 827 -87.91 -8.27 -9.81
CA GLU A 827 -87.11 -7.13 -10.27
C GLU A 827 -85.86 -6.94 -9.40
N VAL A 828 -86.04 -6.94 -8.07
CA VAL A 828 -84.95 -6.80 -7.09
C VAL A 828 -84.05 -8.04 -7.02
N LEU A 829 -84.60 -9.26 -7.03
CA LEU A 829 -83.84 -10.49 -6.72
C LEU A 829 -83.39 -11.29 -7.95
N VAL A 830 -83.95 -11.03 -9.15
CA VAL A 830 -83.67 -11.83 -10.37
C VAL A 830 -83.13 -10.99 -11.52
N ASP A 831 -83.83 -9.93 -11.93
CA ASP A 831 -83.50 -9.17 -13.15
C ASP A 831 -82.60 -7.95 -12.88
N GLY A 832 -82.65 -7.37 -11.68
CA GLY A 832 -81.80 -6.26 -11.24
C GLY A 832 -82.28 -4.87 -11.68
N THR A 833 -83.59 -4.73 -11.88
CA THR A 833 -84.33 -3.52 -12.29
C THR A 833 -84.80 -2.71 -11.07
N ASP A 834 -85.40 -1.53 -11.28
CA ASP A 834 -85.88 -0.63 -10.21
C ASP A 834 -87.41 -0.78 -10.09
N PRO A 835 -87.97 -1.38 -9.00
CA PRO A 835 -89.39 -1.76 -8.87
C PRO A 835 -90.34 -0.55 -8.68
N LEU A 836 -89.97 0.60 -9.23
CA LEU A 836 -90.64 1.89 -9.18
C LEU A 836 -90.53 2.68 -10.53
N ASP A 837 -89.96 2.11 -11.60
CA ASP A 837 -89.93 2.68 -12.97
C ASP A 837 -90.33 1.63 -14.04
N PRO A 838 -91.61 1.56 -14.47
CA PRO A 838 -92.19 0.50 -15.32
C PRO A 838 -91.81 0.67 -16.80
N ALA A 839 -90.51 0.74 -17.04
CA ALA A 839 -89.86 1.10 -18.28
C ALA A 839 -88.53 0.37 -18.50
N ASP A 840 -87.94 -0.27 -17.48
CA ASP A 840 -86.81 -1.18 -17.63
C ASP A 840 -87.12 -2.68 -17.48
N ASP A 841 -88.40 -3.06 -17.26
CA ASP A 841 -88.93 -4.44 -17.24
C ASP A 841 -88.30 -5.36 -18.31
N LEU A 842 -87.60 -6.41 -17.89
CA LEU A 842 -86.86 -7.28 -18.82
C LEU A 842 -87.69 -8.42 -19.44
N VAL A 843 -88.76 -8.07 -20.16
CA VAL A 843 -89.65 -9.04 -20.86
C VAL A 843 -88.91 -9.82 -21.98
N THR A 844 -88.26 -10.93 -21.62
CA THR A 844 -87.22 -11.61 -22.43
C THR A 844 -87.68 -12.29 -23.75
N PRO A 845 -86.84 -12.23 -24.82
CA PRO A 845 -86.90 -13.24 -25.89
C PRO A 845 -85.55 -13.65 -26.55
N GLY A 846 -84.66 -14.37 -25.82
CA GLY A 846 -83.62 -15.30 -26.35
C GLY A 846 -82.48 -14.72 -27.22
N PRO A 847 -81.72 -15.55 -27.99
CA PRO A 847 -81.62 -17.03 -27.99
C PRO A 847 -80.17 -17.59 -27.97
N GLY A 848 -79.92 -18.75 -27.33
CA GLY A 848 -78.56 -19.37 -27.32
C GLY A 848 -78.45 -20.88 -27.12
N ALA A 849 -79.25 -21.50 -26.24
CA ALA A 849 -79.11 -22.91 -25.89
C ALA A 849 -79.62 -23.90 -26.97
N ARG A 850 -78.98 -25.08 -27.08
CA ARG A 850 -79.47 -26.22 -27.86
C ARG A 850 -79.83 -27.39 -26.94
N ASN A 851 -81.13 -27.59 -26.73
CA ASN A 851 -81.64 -28.68 -25.91
C ASN A 851 -81.65 -30.00 -26.71
N MET A 852 -81.17 -31.09 -26.12
CA MET A 852 -81.37 -32.45 -26.64
C MET A 852 -82.39 -33.20 -25.79
N ARG A 853 -83.41 -33.79 -26.42
CA ARG A 853 -84.37 -34.67 -25.74
C ARG A 853 -84.00 -36.12 -25.95
N VAL A 854 -83.90 -36.89 -24.87
CA VAL A 854 -83.69 -38.33 -24.88
C VAL A 854 -84.86 -38.96 -24.13
N ASN A 855 -85.86 -39.43 -24.89
CA ASN A 855 -87.18 -39.80 -24.38
C ASN A 855 -87.86 -38.62 -23.64
N THR A 856 -88.29 -38.83 -22.39
CA THR A 856 -88.91 -37.81 -21.54
C THR A 856 -87.91 -36.90 -20.83
N VAL A 857 -86.63 -37.29 -20.76
CA VAL A 857 -85.58 -36.48 -20.12
C VAL A 857 -85.06 -35.45 -21.12
N GLN A 858 -84.99 -34.19 -20.70
CA GLN A 858 -84.40 -33.10 -21.46
C GLN A 858 -83.01 -32.79 -20.91
N MET A 859 -81.99 -32.95 -21.74
CA MET A 859 -80.58 -32.72 -21.42
C MET A 859 -80.05 -31.49 -22.16
N THR A 860 -79.35 -30.63 -21.44
CA THR A 860 -78.68 -29.44 -21.98
C THR A 860 -77.28 -29.32 -21.37
N LEU A 861 -76.28 -29.01 -22.20
CA LEU A 861 -74.87 -28.92 -21.83
C LEU A 861 -74.26 -27.65 -22.44
N TRP A 862 -73.62 -26.81 -21.63
CA TRP A 862 -72.98 -25.55 -22.07
C TRP A 862 -71.86 -25.11 -21.11
N PRO A 863 -70.93 -24.21 -21.49
CA PRO A 863 -70.66 -23.78 -22.86
C PRO A 863 -70.07 -24.91 -23.72
N ASN A 864 -70.25 -24.82 -25.04
CA ASN A 864 -69.59 -25.69 -26.01
C ASN A 864 -69.23 -24.85 -27.26
N PRO A 865 -67.94 -24.60 -27.56
CA PRO A 865 -66.76 -25.16 -26.89
C PRO A 865 -66.57 -24.72 -25.43
N ASN A 866 -66.11 -25.64 -24.59
CA ASN A 866 -65.56 -25.35 -23.27
C ASN A 866 -64.03 -25.16 -23.37
N ARG A 867 -63.41 -24.42 -22.44
CA ARG A 867 -61.96 -24.17 -22.40
C ARG A 867 -61.18 -25.02 -21.39
N GLY A 868 -61.87 -25.79 -20.55
CA GLY A 868 -61.25 -26.76 -19.62
C GLY A 868 -61.66 -26.56 -18.16
N ASP A 869 -62.36 -25.47 -17.85
CA ASP A 869 -62.65 -25.04 -16.48
C ASP A 869 -63.95 -25.69 -15.97
N GLN A 870 -65.12 -25.29 -16.50
CA GLN A 870 -66.43 -25.76 -16.02
C GLN A 870 -67.41 -26.07 -17.15
N LEU A 871 -68.23 -27.11 -16.97
CA LEU A 871 -69.29 -27.54 -17.88
C LEU A 871 -70.62 -27.61 -17.13
N PHE A 872 -71.57 -26.74 -17.47
CA PHE A 872 -72.92 -26.77 -16.92
C PHE A 872 -73.73 -27.90 -17.53
N LEU A 873 -74.40 -28.67 -16.67
CA LEU A 873 -75.34 -29.73 -17.03
C LEU A 873 -76.72 -29.40 -16.46
N ALA A 874 -77.74 -29.47 -17.31
CA ALA A 874 -79.14 -29.50 -16.91
C ALA A 874 -79.79 -30.80 -17.41
N LEU A 875 -80.34 -31.58 -16.48
CA LEU A 875 -81.17 -32.77 -16.71
C LEU A 875 -82.52 -32.54 -16.04
N ASN A 876 -83.59 -32.60 -16.81
CA ASN A 876 -84.95 -32.35 -16.29
C ASN A 876 -85.88 -33.49 -16.73
N GLY A 877 -86.68 -34.02 -15.79
CA GLY A 877 -87.61 -35.13 -16.03
C GLY A 877 -87.09 -36.52 -15.64
N LEU A 878 -86.20 -36.59 -14.65
CA LEU A 878 -85.82 -37.84 -13.97
C LEU A 878 -86.98 -38.32 -13.08
N ALA A 879 -86.96 -39.59 -12.66
CA ALA A 879 -87.97 -40.11 -11.74
C ALA A 879 -87.60 -39.78 -10.29
N GLU A 880 -88.60 -39.36 -9.49
CA GLU A 880 -88.45 -38.97 -8.06
C GLU A 880 -87.71 -39.99 -7.18
N THR A 881 -87.69 -41.26 -7.57
CA THR A 881 -87.00 -42.35 -6.85
C THR A 881 -85.50 -42.46 -7.18
N GLN A 882 -84.93 -41.59 -8.02
CA GLN A 882 -83.52 -41.65 -8.44
C GLN A 882 -82.69 -40.51 -7.83
N ALA A 883 -82.19 -40.71 -6.61
CA ALA A 883 -81.41 -39.70 -5.89
C ALA A 883 -80.01 -39.39 -6.46
N LEU A 884 -79.45 -40.23 -7.33
CA LEU A 884 -78.07 -40.10 -7.83
C LEU A 884 -77.97 -40.34 -9.34
N VAL A 885 -77.33 -39.38 -10.03
CA VAL A 885 -76.92 -39.46 -11.43
C VAL A 885 -75.40 -39.57 -11.51
N LYS A 886 -74.87 -40.42 -12.38
CA LYS A 886 -73.42 -40.58 -12.59
C LYS A 886 -73.03 -40.05 -13.97
N LEU A 887 -71.99 -39.21 -14.01
CA LEU A 887 -71.37 -38.73 -15.25
C LEU A 887 -69.94 -39.28 -15.35
N ASP A 888 -69.61 -39.84 -16.51
CA ASP A 888 -68.26 -40.29 -16.88
C ASP A 888 -67.83 -39.57 -18.17
N LEU A 889 -66.66 -38.95 -18.17
CA LEU A 889 -66.02 -38.37 -19.37
C LEU A 889 -64.92 -39.30 -19.89
N PHE A 890 -64.90 -39.54 -21.19
CA PHE A 890 -63.88 -40.33 -21.89
C PHE A 890 -63.18 -39.50 -22.97
N ASP A 891 -61.89 -39.73 -23.17
CA ASP A 891 -61.13 -39.14 -24.28
C ASP A 891 -61.43 -39.84 -25.63
N ILE A 892 -60.80 -39.36 -26.71
CA ILE A 892 -60.94 -39.93 -28.06
C ILE A 892 -60.38 -41.37 -28.20
N TYR A 893 -59.62 -41.85 -27.21
CA TYR A 893 -59.04 -43.20 -27.19
C TYR A 893 -59.89 -44.18 -26.34
N GLY A 894 -60.92 -43.68 -25.66
CA GLY A 894 -61.82 -44.45 -24.80
C GLY A 894 -61.32 -44.61 -23.36
N GLN A 895 -60.31 -43.85 -22.93
CA GLN A 895 -59.88 -43.82 -21.54
C GLN A 895 -60.75 -42.83 -20.76
N ARG A 896 -61.22 -43.25 -19.57
CA ARG A 896 -62.02 -42.37 -18.70
C ARG A 896 -61.13 -41.35 -18.01
N VAL A 897 -61.44 -40.07 -18.18
CA VAL A 897 -60.66 -38.93 -17.65
C VAL A 897 -61.31 -38.29 -16.42
N LEU A 898 -62.64 -38.28 -16.31
CA LEU A 898 -63.37 -37.80 -15.13
C LEU A 898 -64.56 -38.70 -14.81
N SER A 899 -64.92 -38.80 -13.54
CA SER A 899 -66.11 -39.49 -13.04
C SER A 899 -66.67 -38.73 -11.84
N ARG A 900 -67.93 -38.32 -11.89
CA ARG A 900 -68.65 -37.66 -10.79
C ARG A 900 -70.01 -38.31 -10.55
N GLN A 901 -70.49 -38.24 -9.31
CA GLN A 901 -71.89 -38.50 -8.97
C GLN A 901 -72.50 -37.17 -8.53
N LEU A 902 -73.72 -36.91 -9.00
CA LEU A 902 -74.49 -35.70 -8.75
C LEU A 902 -75.80 -36.12 -8.10
N GLN A 903 -76.19 -35.43 -7.04
CA GLN A 903 -77.47 -35.66 -6.38
C GLN A 903 -78.58 -35.01 -7.20
N ALA A 904 -79.70 -35.73 -7.36
CA ALA A 904 -80.87 -35.20 -8.04
C ALA A 904 -81.87 -34.68 -7.02
N ASP A 905 -82.35 -33.45 -7.21
CA ASP A 905 -83.40 -32.85 -6.41
C ASP A 905 -84.69 -32.72 -7.24
N GLN A 906 -85.82 -33.08 -6.64
CA GLN A 906 -87.17 -33.12 -7.23
C GLN A 906 -87.26 -33.64 -8.69
N GLY A 907 -86.40 -34.59 -9.08
CA GLY A 907 -86.38 -35.15 -10.45
C GLY A 907 -85.60 -34.33 -11.49
N ALA A 908 -84.72 -33.43 -11.04
CA ALA A 908 -83.79 -32.68 -11.88
C ALA A 908 -82.34 -32.73 -11.34
N VAL A 909 -81.38 -32.43 -12.21
CA VAL A 909 -79.99 -32.11 -11.86
C VAL A 909 -79.60 -30.89 -12.68
N ASN A 910 -79.43 -29.74 -12.04
CA ASN A 910 -78.94 -28.52 -12.67
C ASN A 910 -77.69 -28.07 -11.89
N GLY A 911 -76.52 -27.96 -12.54
CA GLY A 911 -75.30 -27.57 -11.84
C GLY A 911 -74.08 -27.39 -12.74
N ALA A 912 -73.10 -26.65 -12.22
CA ALA A 912 -71.76 -26.58 -12.79
C ALA A 912 -70.99 -27.87 -12.47
N ILE A 913 -70.35 -28.46 -13.47
CA ILE A 913 -69.40 -29.56 -13.29
C ILE A 913 -68.02 -29.00 -13.51
N ASP A 914 -67.26 -28.86 -12.41
CA ASP A 914 -65.85 -28.52 -12.48
C ASP A 914 -65.04 -29.66 -13.10
N LEU A 915 -64.15 -29.30 -14.02
CA LEU A 915 -63.28 -30.22 -14.76
C LEU A 915 -61.81 -30.12 -14.30
N GLU A 916 -61.57 -29.43 -13.18
CA GLU A 916 -60.29 -29.30 -12.47
C GLU A 916 -59.17 -28.64 -13.30
N GLY A 917 -59.52 -27.96 -14.41
CA GLY A 917 -58.60 -27.24 -15.31
C GLY A 917 -57.62 -28.11 -16.11
N GLN A 918 -57.62 -29.43 -15.91
CA GLN A 918 -56.58 -30.35 -16.42
C GLN A 918 -56.93 -31.06 -17.74
N LEU A 919 -58.11 -30.83 -18.31
CA LEU A 919 -58.51 -31.47 -19.57
C LEU A 919 -57.95 -30.72 -20.80
N ALA A 920 -57.05 -31.38 -21.52
CA ALA A 920 -56.43 -30.84 -22.73
C ALA A 920 -57.46 -30.49 -23.84
N PRO A 921 -57.21 -29.46 -24.68
CA PRO A 921 -58.14 -29.09 -25.76
C PRO A 921 -58.39 -30.23 -26.76
N GLY A 922 -59.61 -30.76 -26.81
CA GLY A 922 -59.97 -31.90 -27.64
C GLY A 922 -61.48 -32.18 -27.68
N MET A 923 -61.86 -33.28 -28.34
CA MET A 923 -63.21 -33.82 -28.26
C MET A 923 -63.30 -34.88 -27.16
N TYR A 924 -64.34 -34.84 -26.35
CA TYR A 924 -64.59 -35.80 -25.28
C TYR A 924 -65.97 -36.45 -25.46
N MET A 925 -66.07 -37.72 -25.09
CA MET A 925 -67.33 -38.45 -25.05
C MET A 925 -67.90 -38.42 -23.63
N VAL A 926 -69.04 -37.74 -23.45
CA VAL A 926 -69.77 -37.71 -22.18
C VAL A 926 -70.73 -38.90 -22.13
N ASN A 927 -70.66 -39.69 -21.07
CA ASN A 927 -71.62 -40.72 -20.73
C ASN A 927 -72.33 -40.34 -19.43
N ILE A 928 -73.66 -40.46 -19.40
CA ILE A 928 -74.48 -40.14 -18.22
C ILE A 928 -75.42 -41.31 -17.96
N ALA A 929 -75.44 -41.80 -16.73
CA ALA A 929 -76.28 -42.91 -16.28
C ALA A 929 -77.09 -42.49 -15.04
N ALA A 930 -78.36 -42.89 -14.98
CA ALA A 930 -79.29 -42.59 -13.90
C ALA A 930 -80.00 -43.88 -13.47
N GLY A 931 -79.55 -44.47 -12.35
CA GLY A 931 -79.96 -45.80 -11.91
C GLY A 931 -79.63 -46.88 -12.96
N ASP A 932 -80.65 -47.65 -13.37
CA ASP A 932 -80.54 -48.78 -14.31
C ASP A 932 -80.50 -48.36 -15.81
N ARG A 933 -80.19 -47.09 -16.12
CA ARG A 933 -80.26 -46.53 -17.49
C ARG A 933 -79.08 -45.63 -17.83
#